data_AF-A0A7K0EJC6-F1
#
_entry.id   AF-A0A7K0EJC6-F1
#
_cell.length_a   1.000
_cell.length_b   1.000
_cell.length_c   1.000
_cell.angle_alpha   90.00
_cell.angle_beta   90.00
_cell.angle_gamma   90.00
#
_symmetry.space_group_name_H-M   'P 1'
#
loop_
_entity.id
_entity.type
_entity.pdbx_description
1 polymer ?
#
loop_
_entity_poly.entity_id
_entity_poly.type
_entity_poly.pdbx_seq_one_letter_code
_entity_poly.pdbx_strand_id
1 'polypeptide(L)'
;MLVGLSLSIGWGIRGNFGHEYGAAFAGCLAAITVALLSGRDDWRQRVLYFAFFGAIGWGFGASISYMQVISYTQSGHALSQWYGYTGLFYIGFLWAGLGGAGTALAAVAGQDRLVRLFKPVLFVFAAWFFQDLIEDAVATALQSSLGFDRTWSRHKSPLYWFDADYLGAFFALLGVGVYDLQERRQTNGWLLPVFALMGAVLGYLVQWILQKTDLEAGLSSLLTYSLGDPAYIDPATGKPAFDPHNFLNNWPQWFGDYPQHVGWMLGLVLGITAYFIRFGKFRNGSSLIVYMASGWLLAFLAFPVLGSLFFADAGGIRMTPPRSDDWAGITGVFVGTILWMRRNQLLPVAVAAVMSGTIGGLGFSGVQWLKQLLMAPGNPAILKNKGFFPESESFRHIASDWANWQHQNWHSFLEQSYGFVNGIAIAVTLGFLATRIPMHDTSKTVEPTRGRWTLGVAAVFVLLAIPYVNLVKNVEEWGKKLNPEVWTQTLFQADGSLKTAPAVWDVPYLGHLPGVDFLNLSPDSWFKLTWFFLLLMAVLVIRRHFREPLAIIPKSWLGKGQMLYLILLWVMVIGNFERALVDWAPQRLLTEWVITVNAVLATALVLLAPFERETVRIQQEKAFAFWYRRVWFWAVASAVVAVPIFLVTNRLIYQYPPYEKLDKVTNHTRFGPEASWRARPNLKNAEHK
;
A
#
# COMPACT_ATOMS: atom_id res chain seq x y z
N MET A 1 -6.08 -19.51 -14.20
CA MET A 1 -7.39 -18.82 -14.19
C MET A 1 -7.82 -18.45 -12.77
N LEU A 2 -8.10 -19.41 -11.87
CA LEU A 2 -8.60 -19.11 -10.51
C LEU A 2 -7.74 -18.11 -9.72
N VAL A 3 -6.41 -18.24 -9.73
CA VAL A 3 -5.51 -17.28 -9.06
C VAL A 3 -5.68 -15.85 -9.63
N GLY A 4 -5.82 -15.75 -10.95
CA GLY A 4 -6.14 -14.51 -11.66
C GLY A 4 -7.47 -13.90 -11.20
N LEU A 5 -8.54 -14.70 -11.19
CA LEU A 5 -9.87 -14.26 -10.74
C LEU A 5 -9.86 -13.81 -9.27
N SER A 6 -9.18 -14.56 -8.39
CA SER A 6 -9.07 -14.26 -6.97
C SER A 6 -8.47 -12.88 -6.72
N LEU A 7 -7.38 -12.59 -7.43
CA LEU A 7 -6.66 -11.32 -7.32
C LEU A 7 -7.42 -10.20 -8.05
N SER A 8 -8.11 -10.48 -9.17
CA SER A 8 -9.03 -9.54 -9.85
C SER A 8 -10.15 -9.06 -8.92
N ILE A 9 -10.84 -9.99 -8.26
CA ILE A 9 -11.89 -9.68 -7.28
C ILE A 9 -11.33 -8.82 -6.15
N GLY A 10 -10.22 -9.26 -5.56
CA GLY A 10 -9.59 -8.52 -4.46
C GLY A 10 -9.12 -7.13 -4.85
N TRP A 11 -8.58 -6.95 -6.05
CA TRP A 11 -8.11 -5.65 -6.53
C TRP A 11 -9.26 -4.73 -6.94
N GLY A 12 -10.36 -5.29 -7.47
CA GLY A 12 -11.59 -4.54 -7.71
C GLY A 12 -12.21 -4.04 -6.41
N ILE A 13 -12.27 -4.89 -5.38
CA ILE A 13 -12.71 -4.50 -4.03
C ILE A 13 -11.78 -3.45 -3.45
N ARG A 14 -10.45 -3.62 -3.55
CA ARG A 14 -9.46 -2.60 -3.14
C ARG A 14 -9.80 -1.22 -3.72
N GLY A 15 -10.26 -1.14 -4.97
CA GLY A 15 -10.71 0.10 -5.60
C GLY A 15 -11.76 0.90 -4.83
N ASN A 16 -12.68 0.20 -4.17
CA ASN A 16 -13.76 0.81 -3.40
C ASN A 16 -13.32 1.25 -1.99
N PHE A 17 -12.36 0.54 -1.39
CA PHE A 17 -11.90 0.78 -0.02
C PHE A 17 -10.63 1.67 0.05
N GLY A 18 -9.85 1.72 -1.03
CA GLY A 18 -8.50 2.27 -1.09
C GLY A 18 -7.54 1.60 -0.09
N HIS A 19 -6.25 1.88 -0.19
CA HIS A 19 -5.23 1.53 0.82
C HIS A 19 -4.66 0.09 0.74
N GLU A 20 -3.53 -0.08 1.43
CA GLU A 20 -2.73 -1.29 1.61
C GLU A 20 -3.56 -2.49 2.12
N TYR A 21 -4.56 -2.25 2.96
CA TYR A 21 -5.41 -3.31 3.51
C TYR A 21 -6.28 -4.01 2.46
N GLY A 22 -6.73 -3.29 1.42
CA GLY A 22 -7.49 -3.88 0.33
C GLY A 22 -6.61 -4.76 -0.56
N ALA A 23 -5.36 -4.33 -0.79
CA ALA A 23 -4.37 -5.15 -1.49
C ALA A 23 -3.97 -6.40 -0.69
N ALA A 24 -3.91 -6.29 0.65
CA ALA A 24 -3.64 -7.42 1.52
C ALA A 24 -4.72 -8.52 1.39
N PHE A 25 -6.00 -8.14 1.31
CA PHE A 25 -7.09 -9.09 1.00
C PHE A 25 -6.90 -9.78 -0.36
N ALA A 26 -6.59 -9.01 -1.40
CA ALA A 26 -6.38 -9.57 -2.74
C ALA A 26 -5.22 -10.58 -2.77
N GLY A 27 -4.10 -10.23 -2.13
CA GLY A 27 -2.95 -11.09 -1.96
C GLY A 27 -3.26 -12.36 -1.16
N CYS A 28 -4.06 -12.23 -0.11
CA CYS A 28 -4.51 -13.34 0.73
C CYS A 28 -5.30 -14.37 -0.10
N LEU A 29 -6.34 -13.94 -0.81
CA LEU A 29 -7.16 -14.82 -1.64
C LEU A 29 -6.32 -15.53 -2.72
N ALA A 30 -5.49 -14.77 -3.45
CA ALA A 30 -4.65 -15.34 -4.49
C ALA A 30 -3.66 -16.37 -3.92
N ALA A 31 -3.00 -16.07 -2.81
CA ALA A 31 -2.04 -16.98 -2.19
C ALA A 31 -2.68 -18.29 -1.70
N ILE A 32 -3.93 -18.25 -1.20
CA ILE A 32 -4.69 -19.46 -0.87
C ILE A 32 -4.85 -20.34 -2.11
N THR A 33 -5.31 -19.76 -3.23
CA THR A 33 -5.54 -20.53 -4.45
C THR A 33 -4.27 -21.11 -5.06
N VAL A 34 -3.13 -20.43 -4.91
CA VAL A 34 -1.82 -20.97 -5.28
C VAL A 34 -1.52 -22.23 -4.50
N ALA A 35 -1.67 -22.20 -3.17
CA ALA A 35 -1.41 -23.37 -2.34
C ALA A 35 -2.32 -24.54 -2.72
N LEU A 36 -3.60 -24.27 -2.97
CA LEU A 36 -4.59 -25.29 -3.33
C LEU A 36 -4.31 -25.95 -4.70
N LEU A 37 -4.02 -25.15 -5.72
CA LEU A 37 -3.79 -25.58 -7.11
C LEU A 37 -2.34 -25.94 -7.44
N SER A 38 -1.47 -25.96 -6.43
CA SER A 38 -0.05 -26.23 -6.62
C SER A 38 0.26 -27.67 -7.00
N GLY A 39 -0.68 -28.62 -6.81
CA GLY A 39 -0.42 -30.06 -6.87
C GLY A 39 0.61 -30.54 -5.85
N ARG A 40 0.79 -29.77 -4.76
CA ARG A 40 1.81 -30.00 -3.73
C ARG A 40 1.18 -30.04 -2.34
N ASP A 41 1.21 -31.20 -1.72
CA ASP A 41 0.65 -31.38 -0.37
C ASP A 41 1.41 -30.59 0.69
N ASP A 42 2.73 -30.43 0.56
CA ASP A 42 3.55 -29.63 1.47
C ASP A 42 3.17 -28.14 1.45
N TRP A 43 2.64 -27.63 0.32
CA TRP A 43 2.13 -26.27 0.22
C TRP A 43 0.70 -26.15 0.73
N ARG A 44 -0.16 -27.12 0.46
CA ARG A 44 -1.54 -27.17 1.01
C ARG A 44 -1.53 -27.17 2.54
N GLN A 45 -0.61 -27.91 3.16
CA GLN A 45 -0.41 -27.89 4.62
C GLN A 45 -0.02 -26.52 5.19
N ARG A 46 0.44 -25.62 4.32
CA ARG A 46 0.90 -24.26 4.67
C ARG A 46 -0.05 -23.19 4.17
N VAL A 47 -1.27 -23.53 3.75
CA VAL A 47 -2.24 -22.59 3.16
C VAL A 47 -2.46 -21.33 4.01
N LEU A 48 -2.49 -21.45 5.34
CA LEU A 48 -2.60 -20.30 6.25
C LEU A 48 -1.35 -19.40 6.25
N TYR A 49 -0.15 -19.96 6.06
CA TYR A 49 1.07 -19.16 5.89
C TYR A 49 1.11 -18.49 4.52
N PHE A 50 0.65 -19.17 3.46
CA PHE A 50 0.48 -18.54 2.15
C PHE A 50 -0.47 -17.35 2.26
N ALA A 51 -1.64 -17.53 2.89
CA ALA A 51 -2.60 -16.48 3.13
C ALA A 51 -2.00 -15.29 3.91
N PHE A 52 -1.36 -15.56 5.05
CA PHE A 52 -0.79 -14.54 5.93
C PHE A 52 0.36 -13.74 5.27
N PHE A 53 1.38 -14.41 4.73
CA PHE A 53 2.51 -13.73 4.11
C PHE A 53 2.19 -13.16 2.72
N GLY A 54 1.25 -13.78 1.99
CA GLY A 54 0.70 -13.22 0.77
C GLY A 54 -0.02 -11.89 1.03
N ALA A 55 -0.85 -11.84 2.07
CA ALA A 55 -1.53 -10.61 2.48
C ALA A 55 -0.54 -9.50 2.82
N ILE A 56 0.46 -9.80 3.67
CA ILE A 56 1.47 -8.82 4.07
C ILE A 56 2.28 -8.32 2.87
N GLY A 57 2.73 -9.23 1.99
CA GLY A 57 3.53 -8.87 0.82
C GLY A 57 2.80 -7.94 -0.15
N TRP A 58 1.52 -8.21 -0.41
CA TRP A 58 0.69 -7.37 -1.28
C TRP A 58 0.26 -6.07 -0.61
N GLY A 59 0.00 -6.10 0.71
CA GLY A 59 -0.33 -4.91 1.48
C GLY A 59 0.80 -3.88 1.47
N PHE A 60 2.02 -4.28 1.83
CA PHE A 60 3.20 -3.38 1.85
C PHE A 60 3.48 -2.72 0.50
N GLY A 61 3.28 -3.43 -0.60
CA GLY A 61 3.51 -2.83 -1.92
C GLY A 61 2.56 -1.67 -2.19
N ALA A 62 1.31 -1.77 -1.75
CA ALA A 62 0.19 -1.01 -2.29
C ALA A 62 -0.01 0.42 -1.72
N SER A 63 0.94 0.97 -0.96
CA SER A 63 0.88 2.35 -0.45
C SER A 63 1.25 3.42 -1.49
N ILE A 64 1.86 3.04 -2.62
CA ILE A 64 2.30 3.99 -3.65
C ILE A 64 1.12 4.69 -4.34
N SER A 65 1.14 6.01 -4.39
CA SER A 65 0.17 6.82 -5.16
C SER A 65 0.38 6.68 -6.68
N TYR A 66 -0.70 6.53 -7.45
CA TYR A 66 -0.59 6.24 -8.90
C TYR A 66 -1.56 7.00 -9.81
N MET A 67 -2.63 7.61 -9.29
CA MET A 67 -3.63 8.32 -10.12
C MET A 67 -3.00 9.41 -11.00
N GLN A 68 -2.06 10.17 -10.45
CA GLN A 68 -1.38 11.22 -11.21
C GLN A 68 -0.46 10.64 -12.30
N VAL A 69 0.17 9.49 -12.04
CA VAL A 69 0.98 8.77 -13.03
C VAL A 69 0.11 8.24 -14.18
N ILE A 70 -1.09 7.74 -13.87
CA ILE A 70 -2.11 7.42 -14.87
C ILE A 70 -2.43 8.64 -15.72
N SER A 71 -2.69 9.79 -15.10
CA SER A 71 -2.98 11.03 -15.83
C SER A 71 -1.83 11.44 -16.76
N TYR A 72 -0.57 11.26 -16.33
CA TYR A 72 0.59 11.55 -17.18
C TYR A 72 0.59 10.75 -18.49
N THR A 73 0.07 9.51 -18.51
CA THR A 73 -0.06 8.72 -19.76
C THR A 73 -1.02 9.35 -20.79
N GLN A 74 -1.90 10.25 -20.35
CA GLN A 74 -2.89 10.97 -21.17
C GLN A 74 -2.52 12.45 -21.39
N SER A 75 -1.35 12.88 -20.89
CA SER A 75 -0.99 14.30 -20.81
C SER A 75 -0.80 15.04 -22.14
N GLY A 76 -0.69 14.32 -23.26
CA GLY A 76 -0.34 14.87 -24.57
C GLY A 76 1.09 15.41 -24.71
N HIS A 77 1.78 15.73 -23.62
CA HIS A 77 3.21 16.07 -23.60
C HIS A 77 4.06 14.79 -23.64
N ALA A 78 4.83 14.59 -24.72
CA ALA A 78 5.52 13.32 -24.98
C ALA A 78 6.42 12.85 -23.82
N LEU A 79 7.22 13.75 -23.24
CA LEU A 79 8.09 13.40 -22.10
C LEU A 79 7.30 13.03 -20.85
N SER A 80 6.20 13.75 -20.57
CA SER A 80 5.30 13.42 -19.45
C SER A 80 4.61 12.06 -19.68
N GLN A 81 4.19 11.75 -20.90
CA GLN A 81 3.58 10.45 -21.23
C GLN A 81 4.56 9.30 -21.10
N TRP A 82 5.79 9.47 -21.59
CA TRP A 82 6.85 8.48 -21.42
C TRP A 82 7.11 8.22 -19.94
N TYR A 83 7.21 9.28 -19.14
CA TYR A 83 7.33 9.20 -17.69
C TYR A 83 6.16 8.49 -17.03
N GLY A 84 4.92 8.77 -17.47
CA GLY A 84 3.71 8.10 -17.00
C GLY A 84 3.76 6.59 -17.19
N TYR A 85 4.09 6.11 -18.40
CA TYR A 85 4.18 4.67 -18.65
C TYR A 85 5.34 4.01 -17.90
N THR A 86 6.50 4.65 -17.83
CA THR A 86 7.64 4.18 -17.03
C THR A 86 7.27 4.09 -15.55
N GLY A 87 6.63 5.13 -15.01
CA GLY A 87 6.17 5.19 -13.62
C GLY A 87 5.17 4.07 -13.31
N LEU A 88 4.17 3.85 -14.17
CA LEU A 88 3.20 2.76 -13.99
C LEU A 88 3.85 1.38 -14.07
N PHE A 89 4.80 1.18 -14.99
CA PHE A 89 5.58 -0.05 -15.03
C PHE A 89 6.31 -0.26 -13.71
N TYR A 90 6.96 0.78 -13.19
CA TYR A 90 7.74 0.68 -11.97
C TYR A 90 6.88 0.45 -10.72
N ILE A 91 5.75 1.16 -10.60
CA ILE A 91 4.76 0.93 -9.53
C ILE A 91 4.25 -0.51 -9.58
N GLY A 92 3.82 -0.97 -10.76
CA GLY A 92 3.33 -2.33 -10.95
C GLY A 92 4.40 -3.39 -10.63
N PHE A 93 5.67 -3.06 -10.90
CA PHE A 93 6.81 -3.90 -10.55
C PHE A 93 7.01 -4.03 -9.05
N LEU A 94 6.98 -2.92 -8.31
CA LEU A 94 7.16 -2.95 -6.87
C LEU A 94 6.01 -3.68 -6.17
N TRP A 95 4.77 -3.42 -6.58
CA TRP A 95 3.57 -4.07 -6.04
C TRP A 95 3.61 -5.58 -6.20
N ALA A 96 3.70 -6.06 -7.44
CA ALA A 96 3.72 -7.49 -7.70
C ALA A 96 5.03 -8.14 -7.22
N GLY A 97 6.13 -7.39 -7.15
CA GLY A 97 7.40 -7.88 -6.65
C GLY A 97 7.36 -8.21 -5.16
N LEU A 98 6.83 -7.31 -4.34
CA LEU A 98 6.64 -7.56 -2.91
C LEU A 98 5.54 -8.60 -2.64
N GLY A 99 4.44 -8.56 -3.40
CA GLY A 99 3.39 -9.59 -3.36
C GLY A 99 3.90 -10.99 -3.69
N GLY A 100 4.75 -11.09 -4.72
CA GLY A 100 5.46 -12.30 -5.11
C GLY A 100 6.45 -12.78 -4.05
N ALA A 101 7.21 -11.87 -3.46
CA ALA A 101 8.14 -12.19 -2.37
C ALA A 101 7.41 -12.75 -1.14
N GLY A 102 6.33 -12.11 -0.69
CA GLY A 102 5.52 -12.55 0.45
C GLY A 102 4.89 -13.92 0.21
N THR A 103 4.30 -14.12 -0.96
CA THR A 103 3.67 -15.41 -1.33
C THR A 103 4.71 -16.53 -1.45
N ALA A 104 5.85 -16.26 -2.13
CA ALA A 104 6.93 -17.23 -2.30
C ALA A 104 7.68 -17.54 -1.00
N LEU A 105 7.68 -16.64 -0.02
CA LEU A 105 8.29 -16.89 1.29
C LEU A 105 7.65 -18.11 1.96
N ALA A 106 6.32 -18.24 1.92
CA ALA A 106 5.60 -19.38 2.48
C ALA A 106 5.93 -20.70 1.75
N ALA A 107 6.17 -20.63 0.44
CA ALA A 107 6.55 -21.77 -0.40
C ALA A 107 7.97 -22.26 -0.13
N VAL A 108 8.93 -21.34 0.04
CA VAL A 108 10.37 -21.64 0.03
C VAL A 108 10.94 -21.78 1.44
N ALA A 109 10.51 -20.95 2.40
CA ALA A 109 11.11 -20.97 3.73
C ALA A 109 10.75 -22.25 4.51
N GLY A 110 11.73 -22.77 5.26
CA GLY A 110 11.49 -23.85 6.21
C GLY A 110 10.46 -23.43 7.28
N GLN A 111 9.70 -24.40 7.79
CA GLN A 111 8.62 -24.15 8.76
C GLN A 111 9.10 -23.40 10.01
N ASP A 112 10.27 -23.77 10.55
CA ASP A 112 10.84 -23.10 11.73
C ASP A 112 11.13 -21.60 11.47
N ARG A 113 11.57 -21.24 10.26
CA ARG A 113 11.75 -19.84 9.87
C ARG A 113 10.42 -19.10 9.80
N LEU A 114 9.40 -19.70 9.19
CA LEU A 114 8.05 -19.10 9.12
C LEU A 114 7.50 -18.86 10.52
N VAL A 115 7.57 -19.86 11.41
CA VAL A 115 7.09 -19.76 12.79
C VAL A 115 7.83 -18.67 13.57
N ARG A 116 9.15 -18.57 13.42
CA ARG A 116 9.97 -17.57 14.12
C ARG A 116 9.65 -16.13 13.71
N LEU A 117 9.22 -15.91 12.46
CA LEU A 117 8.87 -14.58 11.95
C LEU A 117 7.60 -13.99 12.60
N PHE A 118 6.69 -14.81 13.15
CA PHE A 118 5.44 -14.31 13.70
C PHE A 118 5.64 -13.35 14.87
N LYS A 119 6.55 -13.66 15.81
CA LYS A 119 6.78 -12.77 16.96
C LYS A 119 7.24 -11.38 16.51
N PRO A 120 8.33 -11.22 15.73
CA PRO A 120 8.73 -9.92 15.19
C PRO A 120 7.59 -9.19 14.46
N VAL A 121 6.83 -9.88 13.61
CA VAL A 121 5.71 -9.27 12.87
C VAL A 121 4.62 -8.77 13.82
N LEU A 122 4.27 -9.53 14.86
CA LEU A 122 3.29 -9.10 15.87
C LEU A 122 3.78 -7.88 16.66
N PHE A 123 5.09 -7.77 16.93
CA PHE A 123 5.66 -6.56 17.55
C PHE A 123 5.55 -5.35 16.63
N VAL A 124 5.73 -5.51 15.32
CA VAL A 124 5.50 -4.43 14.35
C VAL A 124 4.04 -4.03 14.32
N PHE A 125 3.11 -4.99 14.24
CA PHE A 125 1.67 -4.70 14.28
C PHE A 125 1.26 -4.00 15.58
N ALA A 126 1.82 -4.42 16.72
CA ALA A 126 1.58 -3.73 17.99
C ALA A 126 2.14 -2.31 18.00
N ALA A 127 3.33 -2.09 17.41
CA ALA A 127 3.92 -0.76 17.30
C ALA A 127 3.09 0.17 16.40
N TRP A 128 2.60 -0.31 15.26
CA TRP A 128 1.72 0.48 14.39
C TRP A 128 0.35 0.72 15.01
N PHE A 129 -0.23 -0.28 15.67
CA PHE A 129 -1.48 -0.06 16.42
C PHE A 129 -1.29 1.01 17.51
N PHE A 130 -0.15 0.99 18.21
CA PHE A 130 0.19 2.02 19.17
C PHE A 130 0.40 3.39 18.50
N GLN A 131 1.05 3.45 17.34
CA GLN A 131 1.18 4.66 16.53
C GLN A 131 -0.21 5.25 16.21
N ASP A 132 -1.11 4.45 15.64
CA ASP A 132 -2.46 4.87 15.26
C ASP A 132 -3.26 5.45 16.43
N LEU A 133 -3.04 4.95 17.65
CA LEU A 133 -3.69 5.44 18.86
C LEU A 133 -3.18 6.81 19.33
N ILE A 134 -1.91 7.12 19.10
CA ILE A 134 -1.27 8.31 19.68
C ILE A 134 -1.00 9.41 18.67
N GLU A 135 -0.96 9.12 17.36
CA GLU A 135 -0.50 10.05 16.32
C GLU A 135 -1.27 11.37 16.34
N ASP A 136 -2.61 11.32 16.30
CA ASP A 136 -3.45 12.52 16.33
C ASP A 136 -3.30 13.30 17.64
N ALA A 137 -3.20 12.59 18.78
CA ALA A 137 -3.04 13.21 20.09
C ALA A 137 -1.69 13.93 20.21
N VAL A 138 -0.62 13.32 19.70
CA VAL A 138 0.72 13.90 19.67
C VAL A 138 0.76 15.10 18.71
N ALA A 139 0.20 14.96 17.50
CA ALA A 139 0.16 16.06 16.54
C ALA A 139 -0.63 17.27 17.08
N THR A 140 -1.77 17.02 17.75
CA THR A 140 -2.57 18.08 18.39
C THR A 140 -1.83 18.71 19.58
N ALA A 141 -1.11 17.92 20.38
CA ALA A 141 -0.32 18.43 21.50
C ALA A 141 0.86 19.30 21.05
N LEU A 142 1.44 19.00 19.88
CA LEU A 142 2.49 19.82 19.28
C LEU A 142 1.94 21.16 18.78
N GLN A 143 0.82 21.15 18.05
CA GLN A 143 0.24 22.35 17.43
C GLN A 143 -1.25 22.52 17.75
N SER A 144 -1.57 22.91 18.98
CA SER A 144 -2.95 23.06 19.44
C SER A 144 -3.73 24.19 18.76
N SER A 145 -3.05 25.15 18.13
CA SER A 145 -3.64 26.34 17.51
C SER A 145 -3.98 26.18 16.02
N LEU A 146 -3.57 25.09 15.38
CA LEU A 146 -3.81 24.84 13.95
C LEU A 146 -4.76 23.66 13.79
N GLY A 147 -5.94 23.92 13.22
CA GLY A 147 -6.84 22.84 12.79
C GLY A 147 -6.25 22.13 11.57
N PHE A 148 -5.98 20.83 11.69
CA PHE A 148 -5.64 19.96 10.58
C PHE A 148 -6.53 18.72 10.59
N ASP A 149 -6.78 18.16 9.42
CA ASP A 149 -7.54 16.94 9.18
C ASP A 149 -6.69 15.90 8.42
N ARG A 150 -7.20 14.68 8.28
CA ARG A 150 -6.52 13.60 7.54
C ARG A 150 -6.74 13.64 6.01
N THR A 151 -7.48 14.61 5.49
CA THR A 151 -7.96 14.64 4.09
C THR A 151 -7.45 15.86 3.33
N TRP A 152 -7.96 17.05 3.63
CA TRP A 152 -7.72 18.31 2.91
C TRP A 152 -6.65 19.19 3.55
N SER A 153 -6.24 18.94 4.78
CA SER A 153 -5.24 19.75 5.48
C SER A 153 -4.14 18.93 6.16
N ARG A 154 -3.97 17.66 5.78
CA ARG A 154 -2.94 16.75 6.29
C ARG A 154 -1.50 17.27 6.24
N HIS A 155 -1.19 18.14 5.28
CA HIS A 155 0.15 18.76 5.16
C HIS A 155 0.44 19.80 6.24
N LYS A 156 -0.58 20.24 6.98
CA LYS A 156 -0.46 21.13 8.13
C LYS A 156 -0.12 20.38 9.42
N SER A 157 -0.18 19.05 9.42
CA SER A 157 0.27 18.27 10.58
C SER A 157 1.77 18.52 10.81
N PRO A 158 2.21 18.73 12.07
CA PRO A 158 3.64 18.86 12.39
C PRO A 158 4.42 17.58 12.05
N LEU A 159 3.73 16.44 11.99
CA LEU A 159 4.31 15.15 11.61
C LEU A 159 4.28 14.91 10.10
N TYR A 160 3.83 15.85 9.28
CA TYR A 160 3.79 15.68 7.83
C TYR A 160 5.20 15.60 7.22
N TRP A 161 5.41 14.65 6.32
CA TRP A 161 6.57 14.62 5.43
C TRP A 161 6.21 13.98 4.10
N PHE A 162 6.13 14.78 3.03
CA PHE A 162 5.85 14.33 1.66
C PHE A 162 4.57 13.47 1.50
N ASP A 163 3.68 13.42 2.49
CA ASP A 163 2.54 12.49 2.53
C ASP A 163 2.95 11.00 2.52
N ALA A 164 4.13 10.68 3.06
CA ALA A 164 4.72 9.33 3.02
C ALA A 164 4.67 8.59 4.36
N ASP A 165 4.75 7.26 4.31
CA ASP A 165 4.62 6.34 5.47
C ASP A 165 5.90 6.23 6.35
N TYR A 166 6.61 7.35 6.53
CA TYR A 166 7.89 7.35 7.24
C TYR A 166 7.75 7.00 8.73
N LEU A 167 6.66 7.43 9.37
CA LEU A 167 6.34 7.06 10.76
C LEU A 167 6.17 5.55 10.88
N GLY A 168 5.45 4.93 9.94
CA GLY A 168 5.31 3.47 9.88
C GLY A 168 6.67 2.76 9.80
N ALA A 169 7.61 3.27 9.03
CA ALA A 169 8.98 2.72 8.97
C ALA A 169 9.73 2.87 10.31
N PHE A 170 9.64 4.03 10.96
CA PHE A 170 10.25 4.25 12.29
C PHE A 170 9.63 3.36 13.38
N PHE A 171 8.31 3.24 13.42
CA PHE A 171 7.61 2.39 14.39
C PHE A 171 7.86 0.90 14.12
N ALA A 172 8.08 0.48 12.87
CA ALA A 172 8.51 -0.88 12.57
C ALA A 172 9.91 -1.16 13.15
N LEU A 173 10.86 -0.21 13.03
CA LEU A 173 12.17 -0.32 13.68
C LEU A 173 12.06 -0.32 15.20
N LEU A 174 11.19 0.52 15.78
CA LEU A 174 10.92 0.55 17.22
C LEU A 174 10.39 -0.79 17.71
N GLY A 175 9.36 -1.35 17.07
CA GLY A 175 8.75 -2.63 17.44
C GLY A 175 9.78 -3.77 17.40
N VAL A 176 10.62 -3.81 16.36
CA VAL A 176 11.69 -4.81 16.25
C VAL A 176 12.83 -4.56 17.25
N GLY A 177 13.14 -3.30 17.55
CA GLY A 177 14.11 -2.93 18.57
C GLY A 177 13.68 -3.41 19.97
N VAL A 178 12.41 -3.17 20.33
CA VAL A 178 11.81 -3.67 21.58
C VAL A 178 11.83 -5.19 21.63
N TYR A 179 11.43 -5.85 20.53
CA TYR A 179 11.50 -7.31 20.42
C TYR A 179 12.93 -7.84 20.65
N ASP A 180 13.93 -7.24 20.01
CA ASP A 180 15.33 -7.65 20.14
C ASP A 180 15.87 -7.44 21.56
N LEU A 181 15.47 -6.36 22.26
CA LEU A 181 15.82 -6.14 23.67
C LEU A 181 15.20 -7.19 24.59
N GLN A 182 13.92 -7.53 24.37
CA GLN A 182 13.22 -8.54 25.15
C GLN A 182 13.84 -9.93 24.95
N GLU A 183 14.13 -10.31 23.71
CA GLU A 183 14.71 -11.61 23.37
C GLU A 183 16.13 -11.77 23.93
N ARG A 184 16.92 -10.68 23.98
CA ARG A 184 18.28 -10.69 24.55
C ARG A 184 18.33 -10.74 26.08
N ARG A 185 17.18 -10.68 26.79
CA ARG A 185 17.09 -10.65 28.26
C ARG A 185 18.01 -9.58 28.90
N GLN A 186 17.92 -8.36 28.38
CA GLN A 186 18.44 -7.11 28.98
C GLN A 186 19.94 -7.00 29.34
N THR A 187 20.83 -7.95 29.02
CA THR A 187 22.23 -7.90 29.50
C THR A 187 22.94 -6.55 29.24
N ASN A 188 22.66 -5.92 28.10
CA ASN A 188 23.19 -4.60 27.72
C ASN A 188 22.10 -3.54 27.57
N GLY A 189 20.87 -3.81 28.01
CA GLY A 189 19.72 -2.92 27.79
C GLY A 189 19.90 -1.53 28.40
N TRP A 190 20.60 -1.45 29.54
CA TRP A 190 20.92 -0.20 30.23
C TRP A 190 21.84 0.74 29.42
N LEU A 191 22.58 0.23 28.43
CA LEU A 191 23.41 1.06 27.55
C LEU A 191 22.58 1.81 26.50
N LEU A 192 21.37 1.35 26.18
CA LEU A 192 20.52 2.03 25.20
C LEU A 192 20.23 3.49 25.59
N PRO A 193 19.72 3.81 26.80
CA PRO A 193 19.51 5.20 27.20
C PRO A 193 20.82 5.99 27.29
N VAL A 194 21.96 5.35 27.62
CA VAL A 194 23.27 6.02 27.60
C VAL A 194 23.67 6.43 26.19
N PHE A 195 23.55 5.53 25.21
CA PHE A 195 23.81 5.83 23.80
C PHE A 195 22.84 6.88 23.25
N ALA A 196 21.55 6.79 23.59
CA ALA A 196 20.55 7.78 23.20
C ALA A 196 20.87 9.17 23.76
N LEU A 197 21.21 9.26 25.06
CA LEU A 197 21.57 10.52 25.72
C LEU A 197 22.87 11.09 25.16
N MET A 198 23.93 10.28 25.01
CA MET A 198 25.19 10.72 24.41
C MET A 198 24.95 11.24 22.99
N GLY A 199 24.16 10.52 22.19
CA GLY A 199 23.77 10.95 20.85
C GLY A 199 23.03 12.29 20.88
N ALA A 200 22.04 12.45 21.75
CA ALA A 200 21.26 13.68 21.89
C ALA A 200 22.15 14.88 22.30
N VAL A 201 23.04 14.69 23.28
CA VAL A 201 23.98 15.72 23.74
C VAL A 201 24.95 16.10 22.62
N LEU A 202 25.52 15.12 21.91
CA LEU A 202 26.42 15.39 20.78
C LEU A 202 25.69 16.13 19.65
N GLY A 203 24.46 15.72 19.32
CA GLY A 203 23.64 16.39 18.32
C GLY A 203 23.27 17.83 18.70
N TYR A 204 22.93 18.06 19.97
CA TYR A 204 22.72 19.40 20.52
C TYR A 204 23.99 20.26 20.41
N LEU A 205 25.15 19.73 20.82
CA LEU A 205 26.42 20.45 20.74
C LEU A 205 26.79 20.81 19.30
N VAL A 206 26.58 19.89 18.35
CA VAL A 206 26.81 20.17 16.92
C VAL A 206 25.90 21.30 16.44
N GLN A 207 24.60 21.26 16.75
CA GLN A 207 23.69 22.35 16.37
C GLN A 207 24.07 23.67 17.03
N TRP A 208 24.43 23.65 18.31
CA TRP A 208 24.88 24.84 19.04
C TRP A 208 26.15 25.45 18.42
N ILE A 209 27.11 24.63 17.99
CA ILE A 209 28.31 25.09 17.27
C ILE A 209 27.92 25.72 15.93
N LEU A 210 27.05 25.06 15.15
CA LEU A 210 26.58 25.59 13.87
C LEU A 210 25.86 26.95 14.01
N GLN A 211 25.09 27.11 15.08
CA GLN A 211 24.44 28.38 15.43
C GLN A 211 25.43 29.46 15.83
N LYS A 212 26.45 29.13 16.64
CA LYS A 212 27.48 30.09 17.07
C LYS A 212 28.45 30.49 15.98
N THR A 213 28.55 29.70 14.92
CA THR A 213 29.44 29.95 13.78
C THR A 213 28.70 30.54 12.57
N ASP A 214 27.41 30.85 12.70
CA ASP A 214 26.53 31.30 11.62
C ASP A 214 26.52 30.36 10.38
N LEU A 215 26.91 29.10 10.56
CA LEU A 215 26.93 28.08 9.50
C LEU A 215 25.59 27.36 9.33
N GLU A 216 24.68 27.46 10.31
CA GLU A 216 23.37 26.78 10.26
C GLU A 216 22.54 27.23 9.05
N ALA A 217 22.49 28.53 8.77
CA ALA A 217 21.74 29.07 7.62
C ALA A 217 22.33 28.58 6.29
N GLY A 218 23.65 28.57 6.17
CA GLY A 218 24.35 28.06 4.99
C GLY A 218 24.07 26.57 4.77
N LEU A 219 24.22 25.75 5.80
CA LEU A 219 23.94 24.31 5.74
C LEU A 219 22.49 24.02 5.42
N SER A 220 21.55 24.73 6.07
CA SER A 220 20.13 24.60 5.79
C SER A 220 19.85 24.90 4.32
N SER A 221 20.34 26.01 3.79
CA SER A 221 20.13 26.40 2.39
C SER A 221 20.67 25.37 1.38
N LEU A 222 21.77 24.67 1.72
CA LEU A 222 22.35 23.61 0.90
C LEU A 222 21.55 22.31 0.92
N LEU A 223 20.80 22.05 2.00
CA LEU A 223 20.06 20.81 2.21
C LEU A 223 18.55 20.95 1.99
N THR A 224 18.05 22.18 1.84
CA THR A 224 16.63 22.46 1.66
C THR A 224 16.30 22.90 0.24
N TYR A 225 15.19 22.42 -0.30
CA TYR A 225 14.57 23.00 -1.50
C TYR A 225 13.06 23.12 -1.34
N SER A 226 12.44 24.02 -2.11
CA SER A 226 10.99 24.25 -2.07
C SER A 226 10.22 23.16 -2.81
N LEU A 227 9.14 22.66 -2.23
CA LEU A 227 8.23 21.69 -2.86
C LEU A 227 7.28 22.40 -3.82
N GLY A 228 7.84 22.96 -4.88
CA GLY A 228 7.17 23.73 -5.92
C GLY A 228 8.17 24.65 -6.61
N ASP A 229 7.69 25.56 -7.45
CA ASP A 229 8.52 26.52 -8.16
C ASP A 229 8.17 27.95 -7.73
N PRO A 230 9.00 28.59 -6.85
CA PRO A 230 8.79 29.96 -6.44
C PRO A 230 8.90 30.98 -7.59
N ALA A 231 9.53 30.61 -8.71
CA ALA A 231 9.63 31.45 -9.89
C ALA A 231 8.48 31.23 -10.90
N TYR A 232 7.49 30.39 -10.56
CA TYR A 232 6.36 30.14 -11.45
C TYR A 232 5.49 31.39 -11.63
N ILE A 233 5.38 31.82 -12.88
CA ILE A 233 4.55 32.96 -13.30
C ILE A 233 3.21 32.41 -13.77
N ASP A 234 2.11 32.92 -13.20
CA ASP A 234 0.77 32.60 -13.64
C ASP A 234 0.54 33.16 -15.05
N PRO A 235 0.25 32.30 -16.06
CA PRO A 235 0.03 32.75 -17.43
C PRO A 235 -1.15 33.73 -17.58
N ALA A 236 -2.15 33.67 -16.69
CA ALA A 236 -3.32 34.54 -16.74
C ALA A 236 -3.03 35.96 -16.24
N THR A 237 -2.16 36.09 -15.23
CA THR A 237 -1.88 37.37 -14.56
C THR A 237 -0.51 37.96 -14.89
N GLY A 238 0.42 37.16 -15.42
CA GLY A 238 1.79 37.55 -15.73
C GLY A 238 2.65 37.86 -14.50
N LYS A 239 2.20 37.45 -13.30
CA LYS A 239 2.87 37.70 -12.01
C LYS A 239 3.24 36.38 -11.32
N PRO A 240 4.16 36.38 -10.35
CA PRO A 240 4.42 35.21 -9.51
C PRO A 240 3.12 34.68 -8.92
N ALA A 241 2.83 33.40 -9.13
CA ALA A 241 1.55 32.81 -8.75
C ALA A 241 1.44 32.57 -7.22
N PHE A 242 2.58 32.40 -6.56
CA PHE A 242 2.67 31.98 -5.16
C PHE A 242 3.69 32.81 -4.40
N ASP A 243 3.40 33.08 -3.13
CA ASP A 243 4.39 33.63 -2.19
C ASP A 243 5.42 32.54 -1.84
N PRO A 244 6.74 32.80 -2.03
CA PRO A 244 7.80 31.86 -1.66
C PRO A 244 7.72 31.31 -0.22
N HIS A 245 7.19 32.07 0.73
CA HIS A 245 7.08 31.64 2.13
C HIS A 245 6.04 30.54 2.36
N ASN A 246 5.10 30.37 1.43
CA ASN A 246 4.01 29.40 1.54
C ASN A 246 4.40 27.99 1.07
N PHE A 247 5.58 27.79 0.48
CA PHE A 247 6.01 26.45 0.05
C PHE A 247 6.43 25.59 1.25
N LEU A 248 6.07 24.30 1.17
CA LEU A 248 6.66 23.24 1.98
C LEU A 248 8.10 22.99 1.53
N ASN A 249 8.93 22.36 2.37
CA ASN A 249 10.29 21.94 2.00
C ASN A 249 10.42 20.41 2.05
N ASN A 250 11.60 19.92 1.68
CA ASN A 250 11.91 18.49 1.57
C ASN A 250 12.20 17.78 2.90
N TRP A 251 12.12 18.46 4.04
CA TRP A 251 12.29 17.88 5.37
C TRP A 251 10.94 17.74 6.08
N PRO A 252 10.83 16.92 7.14
CA PRO A 252 9.62 16.84 7.95
C PRO A 252 9.19 18.21 8.46
N GLN A 253 7.89 18.48 8.48
CA GLN A 253 7.35 19.81 8.78
C GLN A 253 7.82 20.36 10.14
N TRP A 254 7.91 19.51 11.16
CA TRP A 254 8.42 19.88 12.48
C TRP A 254 9.88 20.39 12.49
N PHE A 255 10.72 20.10 11.47
CA PHE A 255 12.06 20.70 11.39
C PHE A 255 11.99 22.21 11.22
N GLY A 256 10.98 22.69 10.46
CA GLY A 256 10.73 24.11 10.27
C GLY A 256 9.97 24.73 11.44
N ASP A 257 9.07 23.98 12.07
CA ASP A 257 8.23 24.49 13.16
C ASP A 257 8.97 24.54 14.51
N TYR A 258 9.92 23.61 14.73
CA TYR A 258 10.72 23.52 15.96
C TYR A 258 12.22 23.34 15.66
N PRO A 259 12.86 24.30 14.97
CA PRO A 259 14.26 24.19 14.54
C PRO A 259 15.22 23.95 15.71
N GLN A 260 14.92 24.49 16.90
CA GLN A 260 15.73 24.31 18.12
C GLN A 260 15.84 22.85 18.61
N HIS A 261 15.05 21.93 18.05
CA HIS A 261 15.04 20.53 18.46
C HIS A 261 15.68 19.56 17.46
N VAL A 262 16.04 20.04 16.27
CA VAL A 262 16.55 19.19 15.17
C VAL A 262 17.83 18.44 15.57
N GLY A 263 18.82 19.15 16.14
CA GLY A 263 20.13 18.60 16.45
C GLY A 263 20.07 17.46 17.46
N TRP A 264 19.41 17.67 18.61
CA TRP A 264 19.34 16.66 19.66
C TRP A 264 18.45 15.47 19.26
N MET A 265 17.38 15.67 18.47
CA MET A 265 16.53 14.58 18.00
C MET A 265 17.27 13.69 16.98
N LEU A 266 17.98 14.28 16.00
CA LEU A 266 18.82 13.52 15.07
C LEU A 266 19.92 12.78 15.82
N GLY A 267 20.57 13.45 16.77
CA GLY A 267 21.58 12.86 17.65
C GLY A 267 21.03 11.65 18.43
N LEU A 268 19.83 11.77 19.00
CA LEU A 268 19.15 10.69 19.72
C LEU A 268 18.91 9.46 18.82
N VAL A 269 18.39 9.67 17.61
CA VAL A 269 18.15 8.58 16.64
C VAL A 269 19.47 7.92 16.23
N LEU A 270 20.52 8.69 15.99
CA LEU A 270 21.86 8.16 15.68
C LEU A 270 22.45 7.39 16.86
N GLY A 271 22.28 7.85 18.09
CA GLY A 271 22.70 7.17 19.31
C GLY A 271 22.01 5.80 19.47
N ILE A 272 20.67 5.76 19.33
CA ILE A 272 19.90 4.52 19.33
C ILE A 272 20.38 3.58 18.23
N THR A 273 20.60 4.12 17.03
CA THR A 273 21.10 3.34 15.88
C THR A 273 22.47 2.75 16.16
N ALA A 274 23.40 3.53 16.71
CA ALA A 274 24.74 3.07 17.08
C ALA A 274 24.71 1.94 18.11
N TYR A 275 23.82 2.02 19.10
CA TYR A 275 23.59 0.94 20.06
C TYR A 275 23.16 -0.35 19.35
N PHE A 276 22.16 -0.28 18.45
CA PHE A 276 21.67 -1.46 17.75
C PHE A 276 22.68 -2.02 16.72
N ILE A 277 23.50 -1.18 16.09
CA ILE A 277 24.60 -1.63 15.24
C ILE A 277 25.62 -2.42 16.07
N ARG A 278 25.95 -1.94 17.28
CA ARG A 278 26.98 -2.55 18.14
C ARG A 278 26.51 -3.80 18.87
N PHE A 279 25.25 -3.83 19.30
CA PHE A 279 24.72 -4.85 20.21
C PHE A 279 23.50 -5.61 19.70
N GLY A 280 22.79 -5.08 18.70
CA GLY A 280 21.61 -5.71 18.12
C GLY A 280 21.97 -7.06 17.52
N LYS A 281 21.11 -8.06 17.74
CA LYS A 281 21.29 -9.40 17.18
C LYS A 281 20.22 -9.73 16.14
N PHE A 282 19.03 -9.14 16.28
CA PHE A 282 17.90 -9.26 15.37
C PHE A 282 17.63 -10.72 14.96
N ARG A 283 17.47 -11.56 16.00
CA ARG A 283 17.23 -13.01 15.88
C ARG A 283 15.83 -13.30 15.34
N ASN A 284 15.57 -14.57 15.05
CA ASN A 284 14.23 -15.07 14.68
C ASN A 284 13.66 -14.41 13.41
N GLY A 285 14.52 -14.00 12.49
CA GLY A 285 14.13 -13.36 11.23
C GLY A 285 13.75 -11.89 11.34
N SER A 286 13.80 -11.28 12.53
CA SER A 286 13.52 -9.85 12.72
C SER A 286 14.47 -8.94 11.92
N SER A 287 15.67 -9.41 11.59
CA SER A 287 16.57 -8.72 10.67
C SER A 287 15.97 -8.46 9.28
N LEU A 288 15.00 -9.25 8.80
CA LEU A 288 14.29 -8.94 7.55
C LEU A 288 13.59 -7.57 7.64
N ILE A 289 12.88 -7.35 8.75
CA ILE A 289 12.13 -6.12 8.99
C ILE A 289 13.09 -4.93 9.11
N VAL A 290 14.26 -5.12 9.75
CA VAL A 290 15.31 -4.08 9.79
C VAL A 290 15.77 -3.72 8.38
N TYR A 291 16.03 -4.70 7.50
CA TYR A 291 16.43 -4.41 6.12
C TYR A 291 15.33 -3.69 5.35
N MET A 292 14.07 -4.06 5.56
CA MET A 292 12.92 -3.43 4.92
C MET A 292 12.74 -1.97 5.38
N ALA A 293 12.68 -1.74 6.69
CA ALA A 293 12.41 -0.43 7.26
C ALA A 293 13.60 0.53 7.13
N SER A 294 14.84 0.07 7.37
CA SER A 294 16.04 0.87 7.07
C SER A 294 16.16 1.12 5.57
N GLY A 295 15.83 0.13 4.74
CA GLY A 295 15.81 0.29 3.28
C GLY A 295 14.84 1.40 2.86
N TRP A 296 13.62 1.39 3.41
CA TRP A 296 12.61 2.43 3.20
C TRP A 296 13.18 3.81 3.51
N LEU A 297 13.71 4.02 4.72
CA LEU A 297 14.23 5.32 5.17
C LEU A 297 15.42 5.80 4.32
N LEU A 298 16.36 4.90 4.02
CA LEU A 298 17.55 5.25 3.24
C LEU A 298 17.20 5.62 1.79
N ALA A 299 16.29 4.86 1.15
CA ALA A 299 15.87 5.17 -0.21
C ALA A 299 15.03 6.46 -0.26
N PHE A 300 14.19 6.69 0.74
CA PHE A 300 13.42 7.93 0.85
C PHE A 300 14.33 9.16 1.05
N LEU A 301 15.37 9.06 1.89
CA LEU A 301 16.38 10.10 2.01
C LEU A 301 17.17 10.29 0.71
N ALA A 302 17.52 9.22 0.02
CA ALA A 302 18.34 9.27 -1.18
C ALA A 302 17.62 9.88 -2.39
N PHE A 303 16.33 9.59 -2.59
CA PHE A 303 15.60 10.00 -3.80
C PHE A 303 14.82 11.31 -3.60
N PRO A 304 13.63 11.33 -2.95
CA PRO A 304 12.82 12.54 -2.88
C PRO A 304 13.45 13.64 -2.02
N VAL A 305 14.31 13.33 -1.03
CA VAL A 305 14.84 14.33 -0.09
C VAL A 305 16.15 14.95 -0.59
N LEU A 306 17.23 14.16 -0.64
CA LEU A 306 18.57 14.67 -0.98
C LEU A 306 18.83 14.62 -2.49
N GLY A 307 18.44 13.53 -3.16
CA GLY A 307 18.62 13.39 -4.61
C GLY A 307 17.89 14.47 -5.41
N SER A 308 16.70 14.88 -4.93
CA SER A 308 15.94 15.97 -5.53
C SER A 308 16.66 17.33 -5.54
N LEU A 309 17.65 17.57 -4.67
CA LEU A 309 18.43 18.83 -4.67
C LEU A 309 19.11 19.05 -6.03
N PHE A 310 19.59 17.99 -6.68
CA PHE A 310 20.26 18.05 -7.98
C PHE A 310 19.29 18.20 -9.17
N PHE A 311 17.99 18.06 -8.93
CA PHE A 311 16.96 18.06 -9.97
C PHE A 311 15.77 18.97 -9.60
N ALA A 312 15.95 19.94 -8.69
CA ALA A 312 14.88 20.78 -8.18
C ALA A 312 14.16 21.53 -9.31
N ASP A 313 14.91 22.04 -10.29
CA ASP A 313 14.36 22.72 -11.48
C ASP A 313 13.49 21.80 -12.35
N ALA A 314 13.70 20.49 -12.28
CA ALA A 314 12.90 19.48 -12.96
C ALA A 314 11.80 18.88 -12.06
N GLY A 315 11.58 19.42 -10.86
CA GLY A 315 10.59 18.94 -9.89
C GLY A 315 11.09 17.82 -8.97
N GLY A 316 12.41 17.65 -8.88
CA GLY A 316 13.08 16.64 -8.04
C GLY A 316 12.99 15.22 -8.58
N ILE A 317 13.65 14.28 -7.88
CA ILE A 317 13.49 12.84 -8.12
C ILE A 317 12.22 12.39 -7.40
N ARG A 318 11.08 12.85 -7.91
CA ARG A 318 9.75 12.64 -7.37
C ARG A 318 8.81 12.08 -8.44
N MET A 319 7.96 11.14 -8.03
CA MET A 319 7.07 10.40 -8.95
C MET A 319 5.74 11.09 -9.17
N THR A 320 5.11 11.55 -8.10
CA THR A 320 3.75 12.10 -8.12
C THR A 320 3.64 13.45 -7.43
N PRO A 321 4.58 14.41 -7.57
CA PRO A 321 4.44 15.70 -6.89
C PRO A 321 3.13 16.41 -7.33
N PRO A 322 2.30 16.93 -6.39
CA PRO A 322 2.57 17.13 -4.96
C PRO A 322 2.10 16.00 -4.00
N ARG A 323 1.66 14.84 -4.52
CA ARG A 323 1.22 13.65 -3.75
C ARG A 323 2.39 12.85 -3.16
N SER A 324 2.04 11.77 -2.43
CA SER A 324 2.96 10.86 -1.75
C SER A 324 4.06 10.29 -2.66
N ASP A 325 5.30 10.40 -2.19
CA ASP A 325 6.49 9.78 -2.78
C ASP A 325 6.88 8.43 -2.16
N ASP A 326 5.91 7.68 -1.61
CA ASP A 326 6.13 6.34 -1.03
C ASP A 326 6.82 5.35 -1.98
N TRP A 327 6.78 5.58 -3.30
CA TRP A 327 7.51 4.78 -4.28
C TRP A 327 8.98 4.60 -3.88
N ALA A 328 9.63 5.65 -3.37
CA ALA A 328 11.05 5.60 -3.00
C ALA A 328 11.27 4.73 -1.77
N GLY A 329 10.39 4.86 -0.77
CA GLY A 329 10.39 4.01 0.42
C GLY A 329 10.15 2.54 0.06
N ILE A 330 9.16 2.25 -0.80
CA ILE A 330 8.86 0.89 -1.25
C ILE A 330 9.98 0.31 -2.14
N THR A 331 10.68 1.12 -2.93
CA THR A 331 11.94 0.72 -3.59
C THR A 331 12.95 0.24 -2.57
N GLY A 332 13.12 0.99 -1.48
CA GLY A 332 13.97 0.63 -0.35
C GLY A 332 13.57 -0.69 0.31
N VAL A 333 12.27 -0.90 0.55
CA VAL A 333 11.71 -2.16 1.08
C VAL A 333 12.02 -3.32 0.15
N PHE A 334 11.81 -3.14 -1.16
CA PHE A 334 12.09 -4.17 -2.17
C PHE A 334 13.57 -4.53 -2.19
N VAL A 335 14.47 -3.54 -2.29
CA VAL A 335 15.92 -3.75 -2.29
C VAL A 335 16.38 -4.41 -0.99
N GLY A 336 15.92 -3.92 0.16
CA GLY A 336 16.20 -4.49 1.48
C GLY A 336 15.77 -5.95 1.57
N THR A 337 14.56 -6.27 1.10
CA THR A 337 14.04 -7.64 1.01
C THR A 337 14.94 -8.52 0.15
N ILE A 338 15.27 -8.10 -1.08
CA ILE A 338 16.12 -8.87 -1.99
C ILE A 338 17.51 -9.12 -1.39
N LEU A 339 18.12 -8.11 -0.77
CA LEU A 339 19.43 -8.23 -0.11
C LEU A 339 19.37 -9.24 1.04
N TRP A 340 18.33 -9.17 1.87
CA TRP A 340 18.13 -10.11 2.97
C TRP A 340 17.90 -11.54 2.46
N MET A 341 17.07 -11.72 1.43
CA MET A 341 16.80 -13.04 0.82
C MET A 341 18.08 -13.67 0.27
N ARG A 342 18.93 -12.87 -0.40
CA ARG A 342 20.24 -13.31 -0.90
C ARG A 342 21.17 -13.76 0.23
N ARG A 343 21.25 -12.98 1.31
CA ARG A 343 22.10 -13.30 2.48
C ARG A 343 21.61 -14.55 3.24
N ASN A 344 20.31 -14.84 3.20
CA ASN A 344 19.69 -15.90 3.98
C ASN A 344 19.30 -17.16 3.16
N GLN A 345 19.94 -17.37 2.00
CA GLN A 345 19.75 -18.52 1.11
C GLN A 345 18.30 -18.69 0.58
N LEU A 346 17.56 -17.59 0.45
CA LEU A 346 16.20 -17.56 -0.10
C LEU A 346 16.19 -16.95 -1.50
N LEU A 347 17.21 -17.25 -2.30
CA LEU A 347 17.29 -16.78 -3.68
C LEU A 347 16.07 -17.14 -4.55
N PRO A 348 15.39 -18.30 -4.38
CA PRO A 348 14.14 -18.59 -5.09
C PRO A 348 13.04 -17.55 -4.83
N VAL A 349 12.96 -17.01 -3.60
CA VAL A 349 12.01 -15.93 -3.26
C VAL A 349 12.37 -14.64 -3.99
N ALA A 350 13.66 -14.31 -4.09
CA ALA A 350 14.11 -13.14 -4.84
C ALA A 350 13.86 -13.26 -6.35
N VAL A 351 14.05 -14.45 -6.93
CA VAL A 351 13.67 -14.74 -8.32
C VAL A 351 12.17 -14.54 -8.51
N ALA A 352 11.36 -15.08 -7.59
CA ALA A 352 9.91 -14.93 -7.64
C ALA A 352 9.45 -13.48 -7.55
N ALA A 353 10.08 -12.68 -6.69
CA ALA A 353 9.83 -11.26 -6.57
C ALA A 353 10.08 -10.54 -7.90
N VAL A 354 11.23 -10.75 -8.55
CA VAL A 354 11.55 -10.06 -9.81
C VAL A 354 10.67 -10.53 -10.97
N MET A 355 10.34 -11.83 -11.04
CA MET A 355 9.42 -12.35 -12.05
C MET A 355 8.01 -11.75 -11.89
N SER A 356 7.49 -11.79 -10.66
CA SER A 356 6.16 -11.25 -10.35
C SER A 356 6.13 -9.75 -10.63
N GLY A 357 7.16 -9.02 -10.20
CA GLY A 357 7.33 -7.60 -10.50
C GLY A 357 7.37 -7.31 -12.00
N THR A 358 8.12 -8.08 -12.79
CA THR A 358 8.18 -7.85 -14.25
C THR A 358 6.80 -7.99 -14.90
N ILE A 359 6.06 -9.05 -14.56
CA ILE A 359 4.72 -9.27 -15.09
C ILE A 359 3.75 -8.20 -14.56
N GLY A 360 3.86 -7.80 -13.30
CA GLY A 360 3.06 -6.72 -12.71
C GLY A 360 3.34 -5.35 -13.35
N GLY A 361 4.60 -5.04 -13.67
CA GLY A 361 4.95 -3.79 -14.36
C GLY A 361 4.40 -3.73 -15.78
N LEU A 362 4.57 -4.82 -16.54
CA LEU A 362 3.90 -4.98 -17.85
C LEU A 362 2.38 -4.93 -17.72
N GLY A 363 1.83 -5.55 -16.68
CA GLY A 363 0.40 -5.57 -16.40
C GLY A 363 -0.16 -4.18 -16.15
N PHE A 364 0.47 -3.39 -15.30
CA PHE A 364 -0.12 -2.10 -14.93
C PHE A 364 -0.05 -1.08 -16.07
N SER A 365 1.14 -0.92 -16.67
CA SER A 365 1.35 -0.04 -17.82
C SER A 365 0.57 -0.52 -19.05
N GLY A 366 0.54 -1.84 -19.29
CA GLY A 366 -0.17 -2.45 -20.41
C GLY A 366 -1.69 -2.42 -20.28
N VAL A 367 -2.25 -2.62 -19.08
CA VAL A 367 -3.70 -2.47 -18.85
C VAL A 367 -4.12 -1.00 -18.97
N GLN A 368 -3.31 -0.05 -18.49
CA GLN A 368 -3.58 1.37 -18.74
C GLN A 368 -3.56 1.71 -20.23
N TRP A 369 -2.59 1.16 -20.98
CA TRP A 369 -2.54 1.28 -22.43
C TRP A 369 -3.78 0.67 -23.08
N LEU A 370 -4.16 -0.56 -22.72
CA LEU A 370 -5.35 -1.23 -23.22
C LEU A 370 -6.62 -0.43 -22.91
N LYS A 371 -6.74 0.12 -21.70
CA LYS A 371 -7.83 1.01 -21.32
C LYS A 371 -7.93 2.20 -22.26
N GLN A 372 -6.81 2.85 -22.58
CA GLN A 372 -6.81 3.99 -23.51
C GLN A 372 -7.17 3.60 -24.95
N LEU A 373 -6.82 2.38 -25.40
CA LEU A 373 -7.27 1.86 -26.69
C LEU A 373 -8.79 1.65 -26.70
N LEU A 374 -9.32 1.04 -25.65
CA LEU A 374 -10.76 0.80 -25.50
C LEU A 374 -11.55 2.10 -25.35
N MET A 375 -10.95 3.14 -24.74
CA MET A 375 -11.55 4.47 -24.64
C MET A 375 -11.50 5.27 -25.95
N ALA A 376 -10.80 4.82 -26.99
CA ALA A 376 -10.62 5.59 -28.22
C ALA A 376 -11.90 5.82 -29.07
N PRO A 377 -12.81 4.83 -29.23
CA PRO A 377 -14.04 5.01 -30.00
C PRO A 377 -14.94 6.12 -29.42
N GLY A 378 -15.24 7.13 -30.24
CA GLY A 378 -16.07 8.28 -29.83
C GLY A 378 -15.43 9.18 -28.77
N ASN A 379 -14.11 9.08 -28.54
CA ASN A 379 -13.42 9.90 -27.55
C ASN A 379 -13.42 11.39 -27.96
N PRO A 380 -13.97 12.29 -27.13
CA PRO A 380 -14.02 13.72 -27.45
C PRO A 380 -12.66 14.36 -27.71
N ALA A 381 -11.59 13.93 -27.02
CA ALA A 381 -10.25 14.46 -27.21
C ALA A 381 -9.69 14.06 -28.58
N ILE A 382 -9.91 12.82 -29.01
CA ILE A 382 -9.47 12.33 -30.33
C ILE A 382 -10.21 13.06 -31.45
N LEU A 383 -11.53 13.27 -31.30
CA LEU A 383 -12.32 14.03 -32.27
C LEU A 383 -11.81 15.46 -32.42
N LYS A 384 -11.56 16.16 -31.31
CA LYS A 384 -10.97 17.51 -31.32
C LYS A 384 -9.61 17.54 -32.02
N ASN A 385 -8.74 16.58 -31.71
CA ASN A 385 -7.41 16.50 -32.31
C ASN A 385 -7.43 16.21 -33.81
N LYS A 386 -8.46 15.52 -34.30
CA LYS A 386 -8.72 15.30 -35.74
C LYS A 386 -9.38 16.50 -36.44
N GLY A 387 -9.61 17.61 -35.73
CA GLY A 387 -10.19 18.83 -36.29
C GLY A 387 -11.71 18.91 -36.24
N PHE A 388 -12.40 18.01 -35.52
CA PHE A 388 -13.84 18.14 -35.29
C PHE A 388 -14.11 19.18 -34.20
N PHE A 389 -14.98 20.14 -34.49
CA PHE A 389 -15.39 21.17 -33.54
C PHE A 389 -16.56 20.68 -32.68
N PRO A 390 -16.60 20.98 -31.37
CA PRO A 390 -17.72 20.58 -30.50
C PRO A 390 -19.10 21.07 -30.95
N GLU A 391 -19.13 22.13 -31.76
CA GLU A 391 -20.34 22.71 -32.34
C GLU A 391 -20.81 21.99 -33.60
N SER A 392 -19.94 21.20 -34.25
CA SER A 392 -20.31 20.50 -35.47
C SER A 392 -21.31 19.38 -35.17
N GLU A 393 -22.30 19.23 -36.05
CA GLU A 393 -23.30 18.17 -35.96
C GLU A 393 -22.65 16.77 -35.91
N SER A 394 -21.61 16.57 -36.71
CA SER A 394 -20.82 15.34 -36.73
C SER A 394 -20.15 15.02 -35.39
N PHE A 395 -19.61 16.02 -34.68
CA PHE A 395 -19.04 15.81 -33.36
C PHE A 395 -20.13 15.40 -32.36
N ARG A 396 -21.24 16.14 -32.34
CA ARG A 396 -22.34 15.91 -31.40
C ARG A 396 -22.96 14.54 -31.61
N HIS A 397 -23.16 14.14 -32.87
CA HIS A 397 -23.69 12.82 -33.20
C HIS A 397 -22.77 11.70 -32.70
N ILE A 398 -21.47 11.73 -33.07
CA ILE A 398 -20.51 10.71 -32.63
C ILE A 398 -20.36 10.69 -31.11
N ALA A 399 -20.24 11.86 -30.47
CA ALA A 399 -20.10 11.94 -29.02
C ALA A 399 -21.34 11.40 -28.29
N SER A 400 -22.54 11.67 -28.83
CA SER A 400 -23.80 11.16 -28.30
C SER A 400 -23.92 9.64 -28.46
N ASP A 401 -23.59 9.10 -29.64
CA ASP A 401 -23.65 7.66 -29.93
C ASP A 401 -22.76 6.84 -28.98
N TRP A 402 -21.59 7.40 -28.65
CA TRP A 402 -20.60 6.76 -27.79
C TRP A 402 -20.65 7.21 -26.33
N ALA A 403 -21.60 8.08 -25.94
CA ALA A 403 -21.66 8.65 -24.58
C ALA A 403 -21.72 7.56 -23.50
N ASN A 404 -22.56 6.55 -23.70
CA ASN A 404 -22.70 5.42 -22.76
C ASN A 404 -21.40 4.62 -22.60
N TRP A 405 -20.62 4.48 -23.67
CA TRP A 405 -19.33 3.81 -23.63
C TRP A 405 -18.27 4.65 -22.91
N GLN A 406 -18.23 5.95 -23.20
CA GLN A 406 -17.30 6.88 -22.54
C GLN A 406 -17.58 7.03 -21.04
N HIS A 407 -18.85 6.92 -20.62
CA HIS A 407 -19.28 7.04 -19.22
C HIS A 407 -19.14 5.75 -18.39
N GLN A 408 -18.56 4.68 -18.94
CA GLN A 408 -18.26 3.46 -18.18
C GLN A 408 -17.24 3.71 -17.08
N ASN A 409 -17.24 2.88 -16.03
CA ASN A 409 -16.26 2.96 -14.95
C ASN A 409 -14.90 2.38 -15.38
N TRP A 410 -14.16 3.15 -16.17
CA TRP A 410 -12.84 2.80 -16.68
C TRP A 410 -11.79 2.59 -15.59
N HIS A 411 -11.97 3.23 -14.43
CA HIS A 411 -11.06 3.01 -13.31
C HIS A 411 -11.20 1.60 -12.75
N SER A 412 -12.43 1.15 -12.50
CA SER A 412 -12.74 -0.22 -12.06
C SER A 412 -12.28 -1.28 -13.07
N PHE A 413 -12.44 -1.02 -14.38
CA PHE A 413 -11.88 -1.88 -15.43
C PHE A 413 -10.37 -2.06 -15.28
N LEU A 414 -9.64 -0.96 -15.09
CA LEU A 414 -8.19 -0.99 -14.92
C LEU A 414 -7.79 -1.74 -13.66
N GLU A 415 -8.47 -1.53 -12.54
CA GLU A 415 -8.14 -2.18 -11.28
C GLU A 415 -8.40 -3.69 -11.31
N GLN A 416 -9.56 -4.13 -11.79
CA GLN A 416 -9.88 -5.56 -11.91
C GLN A 416 -8.95 -6.25 -12.92
N SER A 417 -8.73 -5.65 -14.09
CA SER A 417 -7.86 -6.23 -15.12
C SER A 417 -6.40 -6.30 -14.67
N TYR A 418 -5.92 -5.27 -13.97
CA TYR A 418 -4.58 -5.29 -13.40
C TYR A 418 -4.46 -6.32 -12.26
N GLY A 419 -5.46 -6.43 -11.38
CA GLY A 419 -5.58 -7.49 -10.39
C GLY A 419 -5.50 -8.88 -11.04
N PHE A 420 -6.19 -9.09 -12.15
CA PHE A 420 -6.13 -10.35 -12.91
C PHE A 420 -4.71 -10.67 -13.40
N VAL A 421 -4.01 -9.68 -13.99
CA VAL A 421 -2.62 -9.86 -14.45
C VAL A 421 -1.67 -10.13 -13.27
N ASN A 422 -1.87 -9.46 -12.14
CA ASN A 422 -1.14 -9.73 -10.90
C ASN A 422 -1.36 -11.18 -10.42
N GLY A 423 -2.59 -11.71 -10.51
CA GLY A 423 -2.86 -13.10 -10.18
C GLY A 423 -2.20 -14.08 -11.15
N ILE A 424 -2.09 -13.74 -12.44
CA ILE A 424 -1.28 -14.48 -13.40
C ILE A 424 0.21 -14.43 -13.02
N ALA A 425 0.73 -13.25 -12.63
CA ALA A 425 2.12 -13.08 -12.22
C ALA A 425 2.52 -14.04 -11.11
N ILE A 426 1.68 -14.13 -10.07
CA ILE A 426 1.88 -15.07 -8.96
C ILE A 426 1.72 -16.51 -9.43
N ALA A 427 0.68 -16.84 -10.21
CA ALA A 427 0.47 -18.21 -10.69
C ALA A 427 1.65 -18.74 -11.52
N VAL A 428 2.16 -17.93 -12.46
CA VAL A 428 3.31 -18.27 -13.30
C VAL A 428 4.55 -18.45 -12.44
N THR A 429 4.79 -17.52 -11.53
CA THR A 429 5.99 -17.53 -10.70
C THR A 429 6.01 -18.69 -9.71
N LEU A 430 4.88 -18.94 -9.04
CA LEU A 430 4.77 -20.03 -8.06
C LEU A 430 4.68 -21.38 -8.77
N GLY A 431 4.08 -21.47 -9.97
CA GLY A 431 4.18 -22.66 -10.83
C GLY A 431 5.61 -22.95 -11.26
N PHE A 432 6.38 -21.90 -11.60
CA PHE A 432 7.81 -22.03 -11.86
C PHE A 432 8.55 -22.60 -10.65
N LEU A 433 8.31 -22.08 -9.44
CA LEU A 433 8.92 -22.60 -8.21
C LEU A 433 8.45 -24.02 -7.83
N ALA A 434 7.16 -24.33 -7.97
CA ALA A 434 6.55 -25.60 -7.58
C ALA A 434 7.22 -26.81 -8.27
N THR A 435 7.72 -26.60 -9.49
CA THR A 435 8.38 -27.63 -10.30
C THR A 435 9.90 -27.73 -10.06
N ARG A 436 10.45 -26.90 -9.18
CA ARG A 436 11.90 -26.59 -9.12
C ARG A 436 12.50 -26.59 -7.72
N ILE A 437 11.68 -26.28 -6.71
CA ILE A 437 12.10 -26.42 -5.31
C ILE A 437 11.79 -27.82 -4.77
N PRO A 438 12.64 -28.38 -3.90
CA PRO A 438 12.40 -29.69 -3.28
C PRO A 438 11.10 -29.69 -2.44
N MET A 439 10.49 -30.86 -2.23
CA MET A 439 9.40 -31.00 -1.26
C MET A 439 9.91 -30.80 0.15
N HIS A 440 9.15 -30.09 0.97
CA HIS A 440 9.45 -30.02 2.39
C HIS A 440 9.16 -31.39 3.03
N ASP A 441 10.12 -31.93 3.76
CA ASP A 441 9.99 -33.21 4.47
C ASP A 441 9.00 -33.06 5.63
N THR A 442 7.78 -33.54 5.44
CA THR A 442 6.70 -33.51 6.44
C THR A 442 6.91 -34.55 7.55
N SER A 443 7.73 -35.57 7.32
CA SER A 443 7.99 -36.67 8.26
C SER A 443 9.01 -36.33 9.35
N LYS A 444 9.92 -35.36 9.09
CA LYS A 444 10.93 -34.89 10.05
C LYS A 444 10.47 -33.75 10.97
N THR A 445 9.17 -33.50 11.08
CA THR A 445 8.65 -32.53 12.06
C THR A 445 8.71 -33.14 13.47
N VAL A 446 9.85 -32.91 14.15
CA VAL A 446 10.21 -33.53 15.45
C VAL A 446 9.22 -33.22 16.59
N GLU A 447 8.26 -32.29 16.45
CA GLU A 447 7.21 -32.07 17.46
C GLU A 447 5.86 -31.66 16.83
N PRO A 448 4.77 -32.43 17.03
CA PRO A 448 3.43 -32.16 16.47
C PRO A 448 2.74 -30.89 17.03
N THR A 449 3.38 -30.19 17.98
CA THR A 449 2.87 -28.98 18.67
C THR A 449 3.56 -27.69 18.22
N ARG A 450 4.75 -27.78 17.61
CA ARG A 450 5.58 -26.61 17.29
C ARG A 450 4.99 -25.83 16.11
N GLY A 451 4.41 -24.64 16.39
CA GLY A 451 3.78 -23.76 15.40
C GLY A 451 2.25 -23.82 15.32
N ARG A 452 1.55 -24.53 16.22
CA ARG A 452 0.08 -24.48 16.25
C ARG A 452 -0.45 -23.08 16.55
N TRP A 453 0.20 -22.34 17.45
CA TRP A 453 -0.19 -20.99 17.82
C TRP A 453 -0.10 -20.01 16.63
N THR A 454 0.92 -20.14 15.77
CA THR A 454 1.08 -19.29 14.58
C THR A 454 -0.01 -19.58 13.54
N LEU A 455 -0.45 -20.83 13.41
CA LEU A 455 -1.62 -21.16 12.59
C LEU A 455 -2.90 -20.53 13.15
N GLY A 456 -3.08 -20.52 14.47
CA GLY A 456 -4.19 -19.82 15.13
C GLY A 456 -4.18 -18.31 14.87
N VAL A 457 -3.01 -17.67 15.03
CA VAL A 457 -2.81 -16.24 14.72
C VAL A 457 -3.06 -15.95 13.24
N ALA A 458 -2.54 -16.78 12.33
CA ALA A 458 -2.77 -16.63 10.90
C ALA A 458 -4.26 -16.77 10.55
N ALA A 459 -4.98 -17.70 11.17
CA ALA A 459 -6.43 -17.86 10.97
C ALA A 459 -7.20 -16.62 11.43
N VAL A 460 -6.90 -16.08 12.63
CA VAL A 460 -7.52 -14.84 13.13
C VAL A 460 -7.19 -13.65 12.21
N PHE A 461 -5.94 -13.55 11.79
CA PHE A 461 -5.51 -12.48 10.89
C PHE A 461 -6.27 -12.51 9.57
N VAL A 462 -6.36 -13.70 8.95
CA VAL A 462 -6.99 -13.88 7.64
C VAL A 462 -8.50 -13.72 7.72
N LEU A 463 -9.16 -14.31 8.72
CA LEU A 463 -10.63 -14.35 8.79
C LEU A 463 -11.26 -13.16 9.51
N LEU A 464 -10.52 -12.45 10.38
CA LEU A 464 -11.06 -11.34 11.15
C LEU A 464 -10.30 -10.04 10.92
N ALA A 465 -8.97 -10.04 11.04
CA ALA A 465 -8.21 -8.79 10.96
C ALA A 465 -8.29 -8.16 9.56
N ILE A 466 -8.06 -8.93 8.49
CA ILE A 466 -8.15 -8.43 7.11
C ILE A 466 -9.57 -7.92 6.78
N PRO A 467 -10.66 -8.68 7.04
CA PRO A 467 -12.00 -8.16 6.85
C PRO A 467 -12.30 -6.92 7.68
N TYR A 468 -11.90 -6.88 8.95
CA TYR A 468 -12.12 -5.73 9.83
C TYR A 468 -11.58 -4.43 9.25
N VAL A 469 -10.30 -4.38 8.93
CA VAL A 469 -9.62 -3.14 8.50
C VAL A 469 -10.17 -2.61 7.16
N ASN A 470 -10.86 -3.46 6.40
CA ASN A 470 -11.57 -3.04 5.20
C ASN A 470 -13.02 -2.65 5.50
N LEU A 471 -13.80 -3.53 6.14
CA LEU A 471 -15.25 -3.36 6.34
C LEU A 471 -15.62 -2.28 7.36
N VAL A 472 -14.72 -1.93 8.30
CA VAL A 472 -14.97 -0.80 9.22
C VAL A 472 -15.17 0.51 8.46
N LYS A 473 -14.58 0.66 7.27
CA LYS A 473 -14.75 1.83 6.39
C LYS A 473 -16.17 1.96 5.84
N ASN A 474 -16.98 0.90 5.90
CA ASN A 474 -18.38 0.98 5.50
C ASN A 474 -19.18 1.86 6.46
N VAL A 475 -18.84 1.86 7.76
CA VAL A 475 -19.51 2.68 8.77
C VAL A 475 -19.43 4.16 8.41
N GLU A 476 -18.28 4.61 7.89
CA GLU A 476 -18.09 5.98 7.44
C GLU A 476 -18.96 6.32 6.21
N GLU A 477 -19.02 5.44 5.21
CA GLU A 477 -19.87 5.64 4.03
C GLU A 477 -21.36 5.62 4.38
N TRP A 478 -21.78 4.68 5.23
CA TRP A 478 -23.15 4.59 5.72
C TRP A 478 -23.56 5.86 6.44
N GLY A 479 -22.68 6.40 7.30
CA GLY A 479 -22.92 7.66 7.99
C GLY A 479 -23.08 8.87 7.05
N LYS A 480 -22.38 8.87 5.90
CA LYS A 480 -22.48 9.93 4.89
C LYS A 480 -23.71 9.80 3.99
N LYS A 481 -24.16 8.58 3.68
CA LYS A 481 -25.10 8.31 2.58
C LYS A 481 -26.50 7.86 3.00
N LEU A 482 -26.67 7.30 4.20
CA LEU A 482 -27.97 6.83 4.68
C LEU A 482 -28.84 8.00 5.20
N ASN A 483 -28.92 8.17 6.52
CA ASN A 483 -29.64 9.29 7.15
C ASN A 483 -28.67 10.04 8.08
N PRO A 484 -28.02 11.13 7.61
CA PRO A 484 -27.04 11.85 8.39
C PRO A 484 -27.53 12.29 9.77
N GLU A 485 -28.83 12.58 9.94
CA GLU A 485 -29.42 13.02 11.22
C GLU A 485 -29.38 11.93 12.30
N VAL A 486 -29.35 10.65 11.91
CA VAL A 486 -29.27 9.52 12.85
C VAL A 486 -27.83 9.12 13.13
N TRP A 487 -26.94 9.34 12.15
CA TRP A 487 -25.54 8.90 12.19
C TRP A 487 -24.58 9.97 12.70
N THR A 488 -24.99 11.24 12.68
CA THR A 488 -24.20 12.40 13.13
C THR A 488 -24.98 13.29 14.08
N GLN A 489 -24.27 14.01 14.93
CA GLN A 489 -24.79 15.02 15.83
C GLN A 489 -23.94 16.29 15.72
N THR A 490 -24.53 17.44 16.04
CA THR A 490 -23.80 18.73 16.03
C THR A 490 -23.50 19.16 17.45
N LEU A 491 -22.22 19.36 17.76
CA LEU A 491 -21.74 19.79 19.06
C LEU A 491 -21.21 21.23 18.97
N PHE A 492 -21.52 22.05 19.96
CA PHE A 492 -20.92 23.38 20.12
C PHE A 492 -19.52 23.22 20.74
N GLN A 493 -18.52 23.77 20.07
CA GLN A 493 -17.17 23.90 20.64
C GLN A 493 -17.11 25.10 21.59
N ALA A 494 -16.07 25.12 22.44
CA ALA A 494 -15.83 26.19 23.41
C ALA A 494 -15.63 27.58 22.78
N ASP A 495 -15.28 27.63 21.49
CA ASP A 495 -15.13 28.85 20.69
C ASP A 495 -16.43 29.29 19.99
N GLY A 496 -17.55 28.58 20.20
CA GLY A 496 -18.84 28.85 19.57
C GLY A 496 -19.00 28.24 18.17
N SER A 497 -18.00 27.53 17.65
CA SER A 497 -18.10 26.84 16.35
C SER A 497 -18.91 25.54 16.45
N LEU A 498 -19.61 25.19 15.36
CA LEU A 498 -20.36 23.94 15.25
C LEU A 498 -19.44 22.83 14.71
N LYS A 499 -19.32 21.72 15.44
CA LYS A 499 -18.61 20.52 15.02
C LYS A 499 -19.59 19.37 14.79
N THR A 500 -19.60 18.81 13.59
CA THR A 500 -20.26 17.53 13.34
C THR A 500 -19.44 16.40 13.96
N ALA A 501 -20.06 15.60 14.81
CA ALA A 501 -19.47 14.41 15.43
C ALA A 501 -20.36 13.18 15.15
N PRO A 502 -19.84 11.95 15.27
CA PRO A 502 -20.68 10.76 15.22
C PRO A 502 -21.78 10.82 16.27
N ALA A 503 -22.99 10.39 15.90
CA ALA A 503 -24.09 10.23 16.83
C ALA A 503 -23.73 9.20 17.92
N VAL A 504 -24.45 9.27 19.02
CA VAL A 504 -24.30 8.38 20.16
C VAL A 504 -25.62 7.65 20.35
N TRP A 505 -25.58 6.31 20.33
CA TRP A 505 -26.77 5.46 20.42
C TRP A 505 -26.76 4.69 21.74
N ASP A 506 -27.85 4.81 22.48
CA ASP A 506 -28.04 4.11 23.75
C ASP A 506 -28.00 2.60 23.57
N VAL A 507 -27.45 1.91 24.56
CA VAL A 507 -27.50 0.45 24.63
C VAL A 507 -28.97 0.03 24.69
N PRO A 508 -29.44 -0.89 23.82
CA PRO A 508 -30.83 -1.32 23.80
C PRO A 508 -31.33 -1.71 25.20
N TYR A 509 -32.50 -1.21 25.55
CA TYR A 509 -33.19 -1.38 26.84
C TYR A 509 -32.48 -0.69 28.02
N LEU A 510 -31.22 -1.03 28.31
CA LEU A 510 -30.52 -0.57 29.52
C LEU A 510 -30.13 0.91 29.48
N GLY A 511 -29.73 1.43 28.31
CA GLY A 511 -29.37 2.84 28.15
C GLY A 511 -30.57 3.79 28.18
N HIS A 512 -31.81 3.26 28.09
CA HIS A 512 -33.03 4.05 28.21
C HIS A 512 -33.63 4.05 29.62
N LEU A 513 -32.95 3.42 30.60
CA LEU A 513 -33.40 3.46 31.98
C LEU A 513 -33.20 4.86 32.57
N PRO A 514 -34.15 5.37 33.38
CA PRO A 514 -33.98 6.67 34.03
C PRO A 514 -32.68 6.74 34.83
N GLY A 515 -31.84 7.73 34.54
CA GLY A 515 -30.55 7.98 35.20
C GLY A 515 -29.35 7.20 34.64
N VAL A 516 -29.49 6.56 33.48
CA VAL A 516 -28.42 5.78 32.82
C VAL A 516 -27.95 6.46 31.53
N ASP A 517 -27.29 7.62 31.66
CA ASP A 517 -26.87 8.43 30.50
C ASP A 517 -25.47 8.06 29.97
N PHE A 518 -24.80 7.07 30.58
CA PHE A 518 -23.43 6.66 30.24
C PHE A 518 -23.36 5.38 29.40
N LEU A 519 -24.46 4.64 29.24
CA LEU A 519 -24.50 3.41 28.45
C LEU A 519 -24.90 3.71 27.01
N ASN A 520 -23.98 4.33 26.29
CA ASN A 520 -24.15 4.65 24.88
C ASN A 520 -22.84 4.52 24.11
N LEU A 521 -22.94 4.29 22.81
CA LEU A 521 -21.80 4.06 21.92
C LEU A 521 -22.04 4.70 20.57
N SER A 522 -20.98 5.14 19.91
CA SER A 522 -21.05 5.59 18.51
C SER A 522 -21.26 4.39 17.56
N PRO A 523 -21.77 4.62 16.33
CA PRO A 523 -21.93 3.56 15.33
C PRO A 523 -20.64 2.77 15.06
N ASP A 524 -19.50 3.47 14.99
CA ASP A 524 -18.18 2.86 14.85
C ASP A 524 -17.78 2.02 16.07
N SER A 525 -18.12 2.48 17.28
CA SER A 525 -17.88 1.71 18.51
C SER A 525 -18.71 0.44 18.58
N TRP A 526 -19.97 0.48 18.12
CA TRP A 526 -20.81 -0.71 17.99
C TRP A 526 -20.23 -1.73 17.00
N PHE A 527 -19.71 -1.27 15.86
CA PHE A 527 -19.04 -2.13 14.89
C PHE A 527 -17.80 -2.79 15.50
N LYS A 528 -16.95 -2.00 16.19
CA LYS A 528 -15.76 -2.48 16.90
C LYS A 528 -16.10 -3.50 17.99
N LEU A 529 -17.15 -3.25 18.76
CA LEU A 529 -17.61 -4.16 19.82
C LEU A 529 -18.08 -5.50 19.25
N THR A 530 -18.81 -5.49 18.13
CA THR A 530 -19.22 -6.72 17.43
C THR A 530 -18.00 -7.54 17.03
N TRP A 531 -16.97 -6.89 16.49
CA TRP A 531 -15.74 -7.55 16.07
C TRP A 531 -14.90 -8.05 17.23
N PHE A 532 -14.93 -7.36 18.37
CA PHE A 532 -14.34 -7.85 19.61
C PHE A 532 -14.99 -9.16 20.06
N PHE A 533 -16.32 -9.28 19.99
CA PHE A 533 -17.01 -10.53 20.29
C PHE A 533 -16.67 -11.65 19.29
N LEU A 534 -16.57 -11.33 17.99
CA LEU A 534 -16.13 -12.31 16.99
C LEU A 534 -14.69 -12.79 17.26
N LEU A 535 -13.79 -11.89 17.68
CA LEU A 535 -12.42 -12.24 18.06
C LEU A 535 -12.40 -13.17 19.28
N LEU A 536 -13.16 -12.85 20.33
CA LEU A 536 -13.28 -13.70 21.51
C LEU A 536 -13.79 -15.11 21.13
N MET A 537 -14.85 -15.16 20.32
CA MET A 537 -15.41 -16.41 19.81
C MET A 537 -14.36 -17.21 19.01
N ALA A 538 -13.64 -16.57 18.09
CA ALA A 538 -12.60 -17.24 17.29
C ALA A 538 -11.48 -17.81 18.15
N VAL A 539 -11.03 -17.09 19.19
CA VAL A 539 -10.03 -17.58 20.13
C VAL A 539 -10.53 -18.83 20.87
N LEU A 540 -11.78 -18.83 21.32
CA LEU A 540 -12.40 -19.99 21.98
C LEU A 540 -12.52 -21.19 21.03
N VAL A 541 -12.97 -20.96 19.79
CA VAL A 541 -13.12 -21.98 18.74
C VAL A 541 -11.77 -22.58 18.36
N ILE A 542 -10.73 -21.77 18.16
CA ILE A 542 -9.37 -22.26 17.85
C ILE A 542 -8.81 -23.08 19.01
N ARG A 543 -8.98 -22.61 20.24
CA ARG A 543 -8.55 -23.33 21.44
C ARG A 543 -9.26 -24.68 21.57
N ARG A 544 -10.56 -24.72 21.30
CA ARG A 544 -11.35 -25.97 21.27
C ARG A 544 -10.87 -26.89 20.17
N HIS A 545 -10.73 -26.39 18.94
CA HIS A 545 -10.29 -27.18 17.77
C HIS A 545 -8.90 -27.81 17.95
N PHE A 546 -7.96 -27.12 18.60
CA PHE A 546 -6.63 -27.67 18.89
C PHE A 546 -6.62 -28.75 19.97
N ARG A 547 -7.66 -28.82 20.80
CA ARG A 547 -7.85 -29.90 21.79
C ARG A 547 -8.65 -31.05 21.21
N GLU A 548 -9.74 -30.75 20.52
CA GLU A 548 -10.60 -31.71 19.86
C GLU A 548 -11.09 -31.11 18.53
N PRO A 549 -10.74 -31.73 17.39
CA PRO A 549 -11.12 -31.20 16.09
C PRO A 549 -12.62 -31.05 15.92
N LEU A 550 -13.08 -29.81 15.73
CA LEU A 550 -14.48 -29.50 15.41
C LEU A 550 -14.93 -30.15 14.10
N ALA A 551 -16.14 -30.71 14.10
CA ALA A 551 -16.71 -31.43 12.96
C ALA A 551 -16.88 -30.58 11.69
N ILE A 552 -17.19 -29.29 11.85
CA ILE A 552 -17.34 -28.36 10.72
C ILE A 552 -16.03 -28.07 9.99
N ILE A 553 -14.88 -28.24 10.66
CA ILE A 553 -13.57 -27.97 10.08
C ILE A 553 -13.09 -29.24 9.36
N PRO A 554 -12.87 -29.22 8.03
CA PRO A 554 -12.48 -30.40 7.28
C PRO A 554 -11.19 -31.04 7.81
N LYS A 555 -11.10 -32.37 7.69
CA LYS A 555 -9.90 -33.11 8.12
C LYS A 555 -8.70 -32.85 7.19
N SER A 556 -8.92 -32.79 5.88
CA SER A 556 -7.86 -32.56 4.89
C SER A 556 -7.49 -31.07 4.76
N TRP A 557 -6.23 -30.80 4.43
CA TRP A 557 -5.75 -29.43 4.23
C TRP A 557 -6.33 -28.76 2.98
N LEU A 558 -6.67 -29.56 1.96
CA LEU A 558 -7.44 -29.10 0.80
C LEU A 558 -8.79 -28.54 1.25
N GLY A 559 -9.58 -29.32 2.01
CA GLY A 559 -10.87 -28.87 2.52
C GLY A 559 -10.76 -27.64 3.43
N LYS A 560 -9.75 -27.60 4.32
CA LYS A 560 -9.50 -26.41 5.15
C LYS A 560 -9.22 -25.15 4.31
N GLY A 561 -8.41 -25.27 3.26
CA GLY A 561 -8.08 -24.16 2.38
C GLY A 561 -9.26 -23.72 1.51
N GLN A 562 -10.09 -24.65 1.01
CA GLN A 562 -11.33 -24.34 0.31
C GLN A 562 -12.32 -23.59 1.21
N MET A 563 -12.54 -24.09 2.44
CA MET A 563 -13.39 -23.43 3.44
C MET A 563 -12.86 -22.02 3.77
N LEU A 564 -11.56 -21.88 4.02
CA LEU A 564 -10.91 -20.58 4.28
C LEU A 564 -11.14 -19.60 3.13
N TYR A 565 -10.94 -20.05 1.89
CA TYR A 565 -11.13 -19.24 0.69
C TYR A 565 -12.58 -18.75 0.56
N LEU A 566 -13.55 -19.65 0.72
CA LEU A 566 -14.98 -19.34 0.53
C LEU A 566 -15.50 -18.36 1.58
N ILE A 567 -15.13 -18.55 2.85
CA ILE A 567 -15.51 -17.63 3.92
C ILE A 567 -14.95 -16.24 3.62
N LEU A 568 -13.65 -16.16 3.34
CA LEU A 568 -12.99 -14.89 3.08
C LEU A 568 -13.53 -14.18 1.83
N LEU A 569 -13.77 -14.92 0.75
CA LEU A 569 -14.31 -14.39 -0.50
C LEU A 569 -15.69 -13.76 -0.27
N TRP A 570 -16.63 -14.50 0.32
CA TRP A 570 -18.00 -14.04 0.42
C TRP A 570 -18.21 -12.98 1.50
N VAL A 571 -17.48 -13.02 2.62
CA VAL A 571 -17.50 -11.93 3.61
C VAL A 571 -17.12 -10.61 2.96
N MET A 572 -16.07 -10.61 2.13
CA MET A 572 -15.59 -9.40 1.48
C MET A 572 -16.46 -8.96 0.29
N VAL A 573 -17.00 -9.89 -0.50
CA VAL A 573 -17.93 -9.56 -1.59
C VAL A 573 -19.22 -8.96 -1.05
N ILE A 574 -19.80 -9.56 0.01
CA ILE A 574 -21.01 -9.05 0.66
C ILE A 574 -20.73 -7.68 1.28
N GLY A 575 -19.65 -7.54 2.05
CA GLY A 575 -19.30 -6.26 2.66
C GLY A 575 -18.98 -5.17 1.63
N ASN A 576 -18.40 -5.50 0.48
CA ASN A 576 -18.23 -4.55 -0.63
C ASN A 576 -19.58 -4.14 -1.24
N PHE A 577 -20.50 -5.08 -1.43
CA PHE A 577 -21.84 -4.79 -1.91
C PHE A 577 -22.63 -3.90 -0.94
N GLU A 578 -22.55 -4.17 0.37
CA GLU A 578 -23.18 -3.34 1.41
C GLU A 578 -22.64 -1.90 1.42
N ARG A 579 -21.37 -1.70 1.07
CA ARG A 579 -20.78 -0.35 0.87
C ARG A 579 -21.41 0.36 -0.32
N ALA A 580 -21.61 -0.36 -1.43
CA ALA A 580 -22.15 0.21 -2.67
C ALA A 580 -23.67 0.40 -2.63
N LEU A 581 -24.39 -0.39 -1.83
CA LEU A 581 -25.85 -0.43 -1.78
C LEU A 581 -26.46 0.93 -1.39
N VAL A 582 -25.79 1.68 -0.51
CA VAL A 582 -26.29 2.96 0.03
C VAL A 582 -26.19 4.13 -0.97
N ASP A 583 -25.48 3.96 -2.09
CA ASP A 583 -25.28 4.98 -3.13
C ASP A 583 -25.25 4.31 -4.53
N TRP A 584 -26.23 3.44 -4.79
CA TRP A 584 -26.24 2.62 -5.99
C TRP A 584 -26.50 3.43 -7.27
N ALA A 585 -25.69 3.18 -8.30
CA ALA A 585 -25.84 3.77 -9.63
C ALA A 585 -25.60 2.72 -10.73
N PRO A 586 -26.21 2.83 -11.93
CA PRO A 586 -26.04 1.84 -13.00
C PRO A 586 -24.58 1.57 -13.40
N GLN A 587 -23.70 2.57 -13.30
CA GLN A 587 -22.26 2.44 -13.59
C GLN A 587 -21.55 1.50 -12.59
N ARG A 588 -22.11 1.30 -11.39
CA ARG A 588 -21.61 0.34 -10.40
C ARG A 588 -21.85 -1.10 -10.83
N LEU A 589 -22.76 -1.38 -11.77
CA LEU A 589 -22.98 -2.73 -12.28
C LEU A 589 -21.68 -3.35 -12.80
N LEU A 590 -20.87 -2.61 -13.56
CA LEU A 590 -19.56 -3.08 -14.04
C LEU A 590 -18.60 -3.46 -12.90
N THR A 591 -18.76 -2.86 -11.71
CA THR A 591 -17.92 -3.15 -10.54
C THR A 591 -18.53 -4.29 -9.74
N GLU A 592 -19.73 -4.09 -9.20
CA GLU A 592 -20.36 -4.98 -8.22
C GLU A 592 -20.88 -6.27 -8.85
N TRP A 593 -21.52 -6.20 -10.02
CA TRP A 593 -22.02 -7.39 -10.70
C TRP A 593 -20.86 -8.25 -11.23
N VAL A 594 -19.84 -7.63 -11.82
CA VAL A 594 -18.67 -8.37 -12.33
C VAL A 594 -17.90 -9.01 -11.19
N ILE A 595 -17.71 -8.32 -10.06
CA ILE A 595 -17.12 -8.91 -8.84
C ILE A 595 -17.94 -10.12 -8.39
N THR A 596 -19.27 -10.00 -8.35
CA THR A 596 -20.18 -11.08 -7.93
C THR A 596 -20.09 -12.29 -8.87
N VAL A 597 -20.16 -12.08 -10.19
CA VAL A 597 -20.03 -13.14 -11.19
C VAL A 597 -18.66 -13.83 -11.08
N ASN A 598 -17.59 -13.05 -10.95
CA ASN A 598 -16.25 -13.59 -10.74
C ASN A 598 -16.16 -14.39 -9.45
N ALA A 599 -16.83 -13.98 -8.37
CA ALA A 599 -16.88 -14.71 -7.10
C ALA A 599 -17.65 -16.05 -7.24
N VAL A 600 -18.74 -16.08 -8.01
CA VAL A 600 -19.46 -17.33 -8.34
C VAL A 600 -18.56 -18.28 -9.14
N LEU A 601 -17.88 -17.77 -10.17
CA LEU A 601 -16.93 -18.57 -10.97
C LEU A 601 -15.76 -19.07 -10.12
N ALA A 602 -15.23 -18.22 -9.24
CA ALA A 602 -14.14 -18.59 -8.35
C ALA A 602 -14.58 -19.63 -7.30
N THR A 603 -15.83 -19.55 -6.83
CA THR A 603 -16.46 -20.56 -5.96
C THR A 603 -16.55 -21.91 -6.67
N ALA A 604 -17.01 -21.94 -7.93
CA ALA A 604 -17.03 -23.17 -8.71
C ALA A 604 -15.61 -23.74 -8.91
N LEU A 605 -14.66 -22.89 -9.31
CA LEU A 605 -13.28 -23.32 -9.57
C LEU A 605 -12.55 -23.79 -8.31
N VAL A 606 -12.73 -23.14 -7.15
CA VAL A 606 -12.04 -23.57 -5.92
C VAL A 606 -12.56 -24.92 -5.43
N LEU A 607 -13.85 -25.21 -5.66
CA LEU A 607 -14.49 -26.46 -5.27
C LEU A 607 -14.20 -27.60 -6.25
N LEU A 608 -14.15 -27.31 -7.55
CA LEU A 608 -14.11 -28.33 -8.60
C LEU A 608 -12.72 -28.57 -9.19
N ALA A 609 -11.80 -27.60 -9.15
CA ALA A 609 -10.52 -27.70 -9.85
C ALA A 609 -9.42 -28.45 -9.09
N PRO A 610 -9.22 -28.29 -7.76
CA PRO A 610 -8.15 -28.99 -7.05
C PRO A 610 -8.54 -30.41 -6.63
N PHE A 611 -7.66 -31.38 -6.84
CA PHE A 611 -7.85 -32.78 -6.42
C PHE A 611 -6.83 -33.23 -5.38
N GLU A 612 -7.23 -34.09 -4.44
CA GLU A 612 -6.33 -34.57 -3.37
C GLU A 612 -5.10 -35.31 -3.89
N ARG A 613 -5.21 -36.06 -5.01
CA ARG A 613 -4.13 -36.91 -5.55
C ARG A 613 -3.29 -36.24 -6.66
N GLU A 614 -3.27 -34.92 -6.74
CA GLU A 614 -2.39 -34.23 -7.68
C GLU A 614 -0.92 -34.41 -7.31
N THR A 615 -0.08 -34.64 -8.32
CA THR A 615 1.37 -34.71 -8.12
C THR A 615 2.08 -33.77 -9.08
N VAL A 616 3.04 -33.01 -8.57
CA VAL A 616 3.94 -32.21 -9.40
C VAL A 616 5.26 -32.93 -9.58
N ARG A 617 5.68 -33.06 -10.84
CA ARG A 617 7.01 -33.57 -11.18
C ARG A 617 8.05 -32.48 -10.91
N ILE A 618 8.92 -32.73 -9.93
CA ILE A 618 10.06 -31.87 -9.64
C ILE A 618 11.15 -32.13 -10.68
N GLN A 619 11.63 -31.05 -11.29
CA GLN A 619 12.71 -31.05 -12.27
C GLN A 619 14.06 -30.85 -11.56
N GLN A 620 15.11 -31.50 -12.06
CA GLN A 620 16.46 -31.26 -11.57
C GLN A 620 16.93 -29.87 -12.06
N GLU A 621 17.18 -28.95 -11.13
CA GLU A 621 17.36 -27.55 -11.48
C GLU A 621 18.83 -27.12 -11.60
N LYS A 622 19.07 -26.20 -12.52
CA LYS A 622 20.25 -25.32 -12.54
C LYS A 622 20.24 -24.42 -11.29
N ALA A 623 21.40 -23.94 -10.86
CA ALA A 623 21.49 -23.03 -9.72
C ALA A 623 20.62 -21.77 -9.93
N PHE A 624 19.78 -21.42 -8.93
CA PHE A 624 18.92 -20.22 -8.94
C PHE A 624 19.69 -18.90 -9.20
N ALA A 625 21.00 -18.86 -8.99
CA ALA A 625 21.85 -17.73 -9.36
C ALA A 625 21.79 -17.39 -10.86
N PHE A 626 21.66 -18.40 -11.72
CA PHE A 626 21.48 -18.21 -13.16
C PHE A 626 20.14 -17.52 -13.45
N TRP A 627 19.05 -18.04 -12.87
CA TRP A 627 17.72 -17.47 -13.04
C TRP A 627 17.63 -16.05 -12.52
N TYR A 628 18.22 -15.77 -11.36
CA TYR A 628 18.24 -14.43 -10.77
C TYR A 628 18.79 -13.37 -11.73
N ARG A 629 19.92 -13.65 -12.41
CA ARG A 629 20.48 -12.72 -13.41
C ARG A 629 19.56 -12.58 -14.62
N ARG A 630 19.00 -13.70 -15.09
CA ARG A 630 18.14 -13.74 -16.27
C ARG A 630 16.83 -12.98 -16.06
N VAL A 631 16.18 -13.11 -14.90
CA VAL A 631 14.92 -12.41 -14.62
C VAL A 631 15.11 -10.90 -14.52
N TRP A 632 16.25 -10.43 -14.00
CA TRP A 632 16.60 -9.00 -14.03
C TRP A 632 16.84 -8.48 -15.44
N PHE A 633 17.55 -9.24 -16.28
CA PHE A 633 17.69 -8.89 -17.69
C PHE A 633 16.34 -8.76 -18.38
N TRP A 634 15.44 -9.72 -18.18
CA TRP A 634 14.10 -9.66 -18.76
C TRP A 634 13.27 -8.52 -18.18
N ALA A 635 13.41 -8.19 -16.89
CA ALA A 635 12.73 -7.06 -16.28
C ALA A 635 13.06 -5.74 -16.99
N VAL A 636 14.36 -5.48 -17.18
CA VAL A 636 14.86 -4.28 -17.88
C VAL A 636 14.46 -4.30 -19.35
N ALA A 637 14.67 -5.42 -20.05
CA ALA A 637 14.30 -5.55 -21.46
C ALA A 637 12.81 -5.32 -21.69
N SER A 638 11.95 -5.83 -20.79
CA SER A 638 10.50 -5.65 -20.86
C SER A 638 10.11 -4.18 -20.71
N ALA A 639 10.70 -3.46 -19.77
CA ALA A 639 10.46 -2.03 -19.59
C ALA A 639 10.91 -1.22 -20.82
N VAL A 640 12.13 -1.48 -21.30
CA VAL A 640 12.74 -0.77 -22.44
C VAL A 640 11.97 -0.99 -23.74
N VAL A 641 11.36 -2.16 -23.93
CA VAL A 641 10.58 -2.47 -25.14
C VAL A 641 9.12 -2.01 -25.00
N ALA A 642 8.46 -2.34 -23.90
CA ALA A 642 7.01 -2.11 -23.76
C ALA A 642 6.66 -0.63 -23.65
N VAL A 643 7.41 0.14 -22.87
CA VAL A 643 7.09 1.56 -22.63
C VAL A 643 7.11 2.40 -23.92
N PRO A 644 8.14 2.32 -24.80
CA PRO A 644 8.10 3.03 -26.08
C PRO A 644 6.96 2.56 -26.98
N ILE A 645 6.65 1.26 -27.01
CA ILE A 645 5.51 0.74 -27.79
C ILE A 645 4.20 1.37 -27.32
N PHE A 646 3.94 1.39 -26.00
CA PHE A 646 2.72 1.99 -25.44
C PHE A 646 2.63 3.49 -25.74
N LEU A 647 3.75 4.21 -25.60
CA LEU A 647 3.82 5.63 -25.94
C LEU A 647 3.51 5.89 -27.41
N VAL A 648 4.22 5.22 -28.33
CA VAL A 648 4.09 5.45 -29.77
C VAL A 648 2.69 5.11 -30.24
N THR A 649 2.18 3.93 -29.86
CA THR A 649 0.82 3.51 -30.25
C THR A 649 -0.27 4.42 -29.70
N ASN A 650 -0.16 4.88 -28.44
CA ASN A 650 -1.10 5.85 -27.87
C ASN A 650 -1.09 7.15 -28.68
N ARG A 651 0.09 7.68 -29.01
CA ARG A 651 0.20 8.93 -29.78
C ARG A 651 -0.30 8.80 -31.22
N LEU A 652 -0.09 7.66 -31.86
CA LEU A 652 -0.64 7.39 -33.20
C LEU A 652 -2.17 7.45 -33.23
N ILE A 653 -2.82 7.02 -32.15
CA ILE A 653 -4.29 6.97 -32.04
C ILE A 653 -4.85 8.33 -31.62
N TYR A 654 -4.27 8.94 -30.59
CA TYR A 654 -4.80 10.16 -29.99
C TYR A 654 -4.38 11.44 -30.72
N GLN A 655 -3.30 11.39 -31.52
CA GLN A 655 -2.84 12.51 -32.37
C GLN A 655 -2.75 13.85 -31.64
N TYR A 656 -2.16 13.85 -30.43
CA TYR A 656 -2.10 15.04 -29.58
C TYR A 656 -1.48 16.26 -30.31
N PRO A 657 -2.01 17.47 -30.09
CA PRO A 657 -1.47 18.67 -30.68
C PRO A 657 -0.10 19.05 -30.05
N PRO A 658 0.60 20.03 -30.63
CA PRO A 658 1.80 20.63 -30.01
C PRO A 658 1.53 21.13 -28.59
N TYR A 659 2.58 21.22 -27.77
CA TYR A 659 2.47 21.51 -26.33
C TYR A 659 1.71 22.80 -26.03
N GLU A 660 1.90 23.83 -26.85
CA GLU A 660 1.30 25.16 -26.70
C GLU A 660 -0.22 25.13 -26.79
N LYS A 661 -0.77 24.15 -27.51
CA LYS A 661 -2.20 23.97 -27.77
C LYS A 661 -2.84 22.90 -26.88
N LEU A 662 -2.07 22.28 -25.97
CA LEU A 662 -2.63 21.33 -25.02
C LEU A 662 -3.54 22.06 -24.02
N ASP A 663 -4.64 21.40 -23.65
CA ASP A 663 -5.45 21.83 -22.52
C ASP A 663 -4.73 21.43 -21.22
N LYS A 664 -3.93 22.36 -20.69
CA LYS A 664 -3.09 22.15 -19.50
C LYS A 664 -3.89 22.29 -18.19
N VAL A 665 -5.15 22.72 -18.27
CA VAL A 665 -6.07 22.74 -17.14
C VAL A 665 -6.57 21.32 -16.86
N THR A 666 -6.97 20.60 -17.91
CA THR A 666 -7.44 19.21 -17.76
C THR A 666 -6.31 18.18 -17.77
N ASN A 667 -5.23 18.42 -18.53
CA ASN A 667 -4.13 17.46 -18.68
C ASN A 667 -2.98 17.75 -17.72
N HIS A 668 -2.71 16.83 -16.80
CA HIS A 668 -1.55 16.91 -15.92
C HIS A 668 -0.27 16.65 -16.69
N THR A 669 0.72 17.53 -16.55
CA THR A 669 2.07 17.32 -17.09
C THR A 669 3.08 17.18 -15.96
N ARG A 670 4.08 16.30 -16.13
CA ARG A 670 5.21 16.13 -15.19
C ARG A 670 6.34 17.11 -15.49
N PHE A 671 6.52 17.40 -16.77
CA PHE A 671 7.55 18.27 -17.33
C PHE A 671 6.93 19.36 -18.21
N GLY A 672 7.67 20.45 -18.39
CA GLY A 672 7.26 21.63 -19.16
C GLY A 672 6.97 22.84 -18.25
N PRO A 673 6.77 24.04 -18.84
CA PRO A 673 6.51 25.27 -18.11
C PRO A 673 5.32 25.20 -17.15
N GLU A 674 4.26 24.49 -17.53
CA GLU A 674 3.05 24.31 -16.73
C GLU A 674 2.96 22.92 -16.08
N ALA A 675 4.12 22.35 -15.71
CA ALA A 675 4.17 21.10 -14.95
C ALA A 675 3.34 21.20 -13.65
N SER A 676 2.67 20.11 -13.28
CA SER A 676 1.71 20.10 -12.16
C SER A 676 2.32 20.54 -10.84
N TRP A 677 3.58 20.16 -10.59
CA TRP A 677 4.31 20.56 -9.38
C TRP A 677 4.67 22.05 -9.35
N ARG A 678 4.70 22.73 -10.50
CA ARG A 678 4.89 24.19 -10.62
C ARG A 678 3.58 24.93 -10.48
N ALA A 679 2.56 24.52 -11.25
CA ALA A 679 1.29 25.22 -11.36
C ALA A 679 0.29 24.88 -10.23
N ARG A 680 0.45 23.73 -9.58
CA ARG A 680 -0.46 23.21 -8.54
C ARG A 680 0.32 22.59 -7.37
N PRO A 681 1.26 23.33 -6.74
CA PRO A 681 1.98 22.85 -5.56
C PRO A 681 1.05 22.76 -4.34
N ASN A 682 1.46 21.96 -3.35
CA ASN A 682 0.90 22.04 -2.01
C ASN A 682 1.53 23.23 -1.29
N LEU A 683 0.69 24.06 -0.67
CA LEU A 683 1.11 25.26 0.05
C LEU A 683 0.65 25.17 1.51
N LYS A 684 1.46 25.65 2.44
CA LYS A 684 1.20 25.63 3.89
C LYS A 684 -0.16 26.20 4.29
N ASN A 685 -0.57 27.26 3.60
CA ASN A 685 -1.77 28.04 3.91
C ASN A 685 -2.95 27.74 2.97
N ALA A 686 -2.88 26.67 2.17
CA ALA A 686 -3.95 26.27 1.26
C ALA A 686 -4.54 24.91 1.63
N GLU A 687 -5.64 24.54 0.99
CA GLU A 687 -6.09 23.15 1.00
C GLU A 687 -5.13 22.28 0.18
N HIS A 688 -4.95 21.05 0.65
CA HIS A 688 -4.17 20.02 -0.01
C HIS A 688 -4.83 19.68 -1.35
N LYS A 689 -4.06 19.73 -2.44
CA LYS A 689 -4.53 19.45 -3.79
C LYS A 689 -4.25 18.02 -4.25
#